data_AF-A0A9R0DT58-F1
#
_entry.id   AF-A0A9R0DT58-F1
#
_cell.length_a   1.000
_cell.length_b   1.000
_cell.length_c   1.000
_cell.angle_alpha   90.00
_cell.angle_beta   90.00
_cell.angle_gamma   90.00
#
_symmetry.space_group_name_H-M   'P 1'
#
loop_
_entity.id
_entity.type
_entity.pdbx_description
1 polymer ?
#
loop_
_entity_poly.entity_id
_entity_poly.type
_entity_poly.pdbx_seq_one_letter_code
_entity_poly.pdbx_strand_id
1 'polypeptide(L)'
;MLTHKNLNIGNRYLWIDFSKFPTPTRMVIVTSPAQWLSAGFHYLFSAILKYTRLQTSAAVTPEHFGELVDKYKPPYILISPTLMTTMMSKAKCDFNCFENVLVGGSAVTQDFLAEVKKMTKAETYVLYGMSEVCGNVVQQDKSTPLGSYGRQIGGVELKLVDPKTNEVITEPHVPGEIWFRGPSVFKGYYNNEEMTKETLTEDGWLKSGDILYRDEAWNLFFVDRYKLLLKYRNHQVSPSEVESVIMKHPGVFQVAVTGIPDRECGDLVVACVVPKPGCSPTAQEIKDLVKETLKSTMVKRGNDAVHWYMEEVGARVVAKTGIPSDRHHLGKLILHSLQDDPDFILQIDGATGESETFGSALDRSIRCAVSLTNMGLKQGDVMVLMGPNHIDYCIPHTAGLFLGLKVASIDATLCVNELKQLFETNRPKIIFAQTKKLGDINEALSASKVDAKIVTFDNISIYKTMTELLNDADEASVKKFQPTDFDPSSTIAFLTSTSGTTGIPKTAMITHENLAISLPYIWKTMSKFPSPIKISFVVSPAQWITTGFNYIFSPVLKFTRLQTSKPVTPEHFGDLVNKYRPNYILCNPVLMRTLAEQANCDFTCFEQMSLAGSYVSPELVEKMKKLTQSEDVFIHYGMSELSGTAFVHDCPAPPGSCGRPAGSFDCKLVDPETHKEVTEPHVQGELWFKGPAVFKGYHNNPEVTRETFSDDGWFRCGDIFYRDESWNVYFVERYKSLLKYNNHQVSPLEVEMVIMKHPGVLQVAVTGIPDRECGDLVVACVVPKPGCSLTAQEIKDLVKENLTDTKHLRGGVIFMKSLPITSASKINRQKLKELALTMRRE
;
A
#
# COMPACT_ATOMS: atom_id res chain seq x y z
N MET A 1 11.06 -29.89 56.06
CA MET A 1 9.95 -28.96 55.78
C MET A 1 10.55 -27.62 55.38
N LEU A 2 10.49 -27.26 54.10
CA LEU A 2 10.99 -25.98 53.58
C LEU A 2 9.79 -25.09 53.26
N THR A 3 9.68 -23.98 53.98
CA THR A 3 8.58 -23.01 53.89
C THR A 3 8.78 -22.00 52.76
N HIS A 4 7.66 -21.56 52.20
CA HIS A 4 7.41 -20.76 50.98
C HIS A 4 8.22 -19.47 50.68
N LYS A 5 9.22 -19.07 51.47
CA LYS A 5 9.88 -17.75 51.29
C LYS A 5 11.15 -17.76 50.42
N ASN A 6 11.74 -18.92 50.10
CA ASN A 6 13.04 -18.98 49.42
C ASN A 6 13.05 -19.77 48.08
N LEU A 7 11.90 -20.01 47.46
CA LEU A 7 11.83 -20.64 46.14
C LEU A 7 11.32 -19.63 45.11
N ASN A 8 12.27 -19.04 44.37
CA ASN A 8 12.00 -18.21 43.20
C ASN A 8 11.61 -19.11 42.01
N ILE A 9 10.41 -19.68 42.07
CA ILE A 9 9.83 -20.50 40.99
C ILE A 9 8.78 -19.65 40.29
N GLY A 10 9.23 -18.79 39.38
CA GLY A 10 8.37 -18.03 38.49
C GLY A 10 7.73 -18.91 37.40
N ASN A 11 6.44 -18.72 37.18
CA ASN A 11 5.71 -18.87 35.91
C ASN A 11 5.71 -20.22 35.15
N ARG A 12 6.02 -21.38 35.75
CA ARG A 12 6.00 -22.67 35.03
C ARG A 12 4.86 -23.65 35.33
N TYR A 13 3.86 -23.27 36.13
CA TYR A 13 2.64 -24.07 36.29
C TYR A 13 1.40 -23.19 36.29
N LEU A 14 0.37 -23.61 35.57
CA LEU A 14 -1.00 -23.08 35.65
C LEU A 14 -1.46 -23.19 37.11
N TRP A 15 -1.55 -22.06 37.80
CA TRP A 15 -2.26 -21.96 39.06
C TRP A 15 -3.76 -21.96 38.74
N ILE A 16 -4.40 -23.13 38.74
CA ILE A 16 -5.86 -23.20 38.85
C ILE A 16 -6.17 -22.99 40.34
N ASP A 17 -6.69 -21.81 40.67
CA ASP A 17 -7.20 -21.53 41.99
C ASP A 17 -8.52 -22.29 42.21
N PHE A 18 -8.41 -23.55 42.64
CA PHE A 18 -9.56 -24.39 42.97
C PHE A 18 -10.40 -23.85 44.13
N SER A 19 -9.93 -22.85 44.88
CA SER A 19 -10.74 -22.18 45.91
C SER A 19 -11.73 -21.17 45.32
N LYS A 20 -11.53 -20.76 44.05
CA LYS A 20 -12.51 -20.00 43.25
C LYS A 20 -13.50 -20.88 42.51
N PHE A 21 -13.30 -22.21 42.50
CA PHE A 21 -14.32 -23.14 42.06
C PHE A 21 -15.33 -23.32 43.20
N PRO A 22 -16.59 -22.91 43.02
CA PRO A 22 -17.61 -23.13 44.03
C PRO A 22 -17.75 -24.63 44.31
N THR A 23 -18.00 -24.96 45.57
CA THR A 23 -18.20 -26.31 46.09
C THR A 23 -19.06 -27.17 45.15
N PRO A 24 -18.74 -28.46 44.96
CA PRO A 24 -19.20 -29.25 43.82
C PRO A 24 -20.63 -29.74 44.01
N THR A 25 -21.60 -28.90 43.65
CA THR A 25 -22.99 -29.30 43.42
C THR A 25 -23.48 -28.65 42.15
N ARG A 26 -22.91 -29.00 40.98
CA ARG A 26 -23.28 -28.27 39.75
C ARG A 26 -23.90 -29.11 38.64
N MET A 27 -23.29 -30.17 38.12
CA MET A 27 -23.81 -31.01 37.01
C MET A 27 -23.45 -30.49 35.61
N VAL A 28 -23.08 -31.40 34.70
CA VAL A 28 -22.82 -31.11 33.27
C VAL A 28 -23.62 -32.08 32.40
N ILE A 29 -24.18 -31.58 31.29
CA ILE A 29 -24.80 -32.43 30.28
C ILE A 29 -23.76 -32.88 29.24
N VAL A 30 -23.59 -34.19 29.07
CA VAL A 30 -22.66 -34.78 28.10
C VAL A 30 -23.42 -35.10 26.83
N THR A 31 -23.19 -34.30 25.78
CA THR A 31 -23.87 -34.42 24.48
C THR A 31 -23.07 -35.21 23.44
N SER A 32 -21.79 -35.48 23.70
CA SER A 32 -20.90 -36.21 22.80
C SER A 32 -21.07 -37.74 22.92
N PRO A 33 -20.95 -38.52 21.83
CA PRO A 33 -20.94 -39.97 21.90
C PRO A 33 -19.74 -40.51 22.70
N ALA A 34 -19.91 -41.66 23.36
CA ALA A 34 -18.91 -42.21 24.29
C ALA A 34 -17.54 -42.51 23.65
N GLN A 35 -17.48 -42.72 22.32
CA GLN A 35 -16.21 -42.93 21.60
C GLN A 35 -15.36 -41.66 21.42
N TRP A 36 -15.92 -40.48 21.69
CA TRP A 36 -15.21 -39.20 21.52
C TRP A 36 -14.43 -38.82 22.78
N LEU A 37 -13.25 -38.22 22.58
CA LEU A 37 -12.38 -37.76 23.67
C LEU A 37 -13.10 -36.78 24.62
N SER A 38 -14.01 -35.95 24.12
CA SER A 38 -14.81 -35.03 24.94
C SER A 38 -15.70 -35.74 25.97
N ALA A 39 -16.31 -36.88 25.61
CA ALA A 39 -17.04 -37.72 26.56
C ALA A 39 -16.06 -38.39 27.55
N GLY A 40 -14.92 -38.88 27.05
CA GLY A 40 -13.82 -39.44 27.84
C GLY A 40 -13.28 -38.48 28.91
N PHE A 41 -13.16 -37.19 28.57
CA PHE A 41 -12.77 -36.15 29.54
C PHE A 41 -13.74 -36.12 30.73
N HIS A 42 -15.05 -36.13 30.46
CA HIS A 42 -16.01 -36.19 31.54
C HIS A 42 -15.90 -37.52 32.33
N TYR A 43 -15.64 -38.64 31.65
CA TYR A 43 -15.41 -39.93 32.29
C TYR A 43 -14.29 -39.95 33.32
N LEU A 44 -13.16 -39.35 32.97
CA LEU A 44 -11.97 -39.31 33.81
C LEU A 44 -12.08 -38.23 34.89
N PHE A 45 -12.49 -37.01 34.52
CA PHE A 45 -12.36 -35.85 35.39
C PHE A 45 -13.54 -35.62 36.31
N SER A 46 -14.72 -36.22 36.10
CA SER A 46 -15.85 -35.97 37.02
C SER A 46 -15.60 -36.53 38.42
N ALA A 47 -14.84 -37.62 38.55
CA ALA A 47 -14.41 -38.15 39.84
C ALA A 47 -13.33 -37.26 40.48
N ILE A 48 -12.39 -36.76 39.68
CA ILE A 48 -11.25 -35.94 40.11
C ILE A 48 -11.71 -34.54 40.55
N LEU A 49 -12.54 -33.90 39.74
CA LEU A 49 -13.06 -32.55 39.93
C LEU A 49 -14.42 -32.53 40.66
N LYS A 50 -14.93 -33.70 41.05
CA LYS A 50 -16.13 -33.90 41.87
C LYS A 50 -17.43 -33.31 41.31
N TYR A 51 -17.71 -33.42 40.01
CA TYR A 51 -18.99 -32.95 39.45
C TYR A 51 -19.88 -34.11 38.93
N THR A 52 -21.19 -33.87 38.88
CA THR A 52 -22.18 -34.84 38.36
C THR A 52 -22.22 -34.79 36.84
N ARG A 53 -22.27 -35.95 36.17
CA ARG A 53 -22.51 -36.03 34.72
C ARG A 53 -23.94 -36.45 34.47
N LEU A 54 -24.64 -35.68 33.66
CA LEU A 54 -25.91 -36.07 33.08
C LEU A 54 -25.64 -36.64 31.69
N GLN A 55 -25.93 -37.93 31.51
CA GLN A 55 -25.74 -38.64 30.25
C GLN A 55 -26.99 -39.43 29.91
N THR A 56 -27.32 -39.51 28.62
CA THR A 56 -28.40 -40.33 28.07
C THR A 56 -27.84 -41.54 27.30
N SER A 57 -28.55 -42.67 27.37
CA SER A 57 -28.30 -43.85 26.53
C SER A 57 -28.90 -43.74 25.12
N ALA A 58 -29.79 -42.78 24.89
CA ALA A 58 -30.40 -42.46 23.60
C ALA A 58 -29.74 -41.23 22.95
N ALA A 59 -29.86 -41.11 21.62
CA ALA A 59 -29.44 -39.92 20.89
C ALA A 59 -30.10 -38.66 21.47
N VAL A 60 -29.33 -37.58 21.59
CA VAL A 60 -29.80 -36.29 22.11
C VAL A 60 -30.62 -35.59 21.02
N THR A 61 -31.92 -35.83 20.98
CA THR A 61 -32.85 -35.04 20.15
C THR A 61 -33.17 -33.71 20.84
N PRO A 62 -33.67 -32.69 20.11
CA PRO A 62 -34.05 -31.41 20.72
C PRO A 62 -35.11 -31.54 21.83
N GLU A 63 -36.08 -32.45 21.67
CA GLU A 63 -37.13 -32.70 22.66
C GLU A 63 -36.51 -33.29 23.93
N HIS A 64 -35.70 -34.34 23.78
CA HIS A 64 -35.02 -34.99 24.91
C HIS A 64 -34.02 -34.05 25.59
N PHE A 65 -33.29 -33.24 24.82
CA PHE A 65 -32.42 -32.20 25.37
C PHE A 65 -33.21 -31.21 26.23
N GLY A 66 -34.36 -30.75 25.73
CA GLY A 66 -35.22 -29.83 26.47
C GLY A 66 -35.71 -30.42 27.80
N GLU A 67 -36.17 -31.67 27.80
CA GLU A 67 -36.57 -32.39 29.01
C GLU A 67 -35.44 -32.49 30.04
N LEU A 68 -34.21 -32.80 29.59
CA LEU A 68 -33.04 -32.89 30.45
C LEU A 68 -32.65 -31.55 31.06
N VAL A 69 -32.70 -30.47 30.26
CA VAL A 69 -32.38 -29.12 30.70
C VAL A 69 -33.39 -28.63 31.73
N ASP A 70 -34.69 -28.75 31.46
CA ASP A 70 -35.73 -28.25 32.36
C ASP A 70 -35.79 -29.04 33.68
N LYS A 71 -35.57 -30.37 33.62
CA LYS A 71 -35.62 -31.25 34.79
C LYS A 71 -34.41 -31.07 35.72
N TYR A 72 -33.21 -31.01 35.16
CA TYR A 72 -31.97 -31.08 35.95
C TYR A 72 -31.23 -29.76 36.05
N LYS A 73 -31.58 -28.77 35.22
CA LYS A 73 -31.02 -27.41 35.20
C LYS A 73 -29.49 -27.39 35.26
N PRO A 74 -28.79 -28.07 34.33
CA PRO A 74 -27.35 -28.15 34.35
C PRO A 74 -26.71 -26.76 34.13
N PRO A 75 -25.79 -26.32 35.00
CA PRO A 75 -25.08 -25.05 34.86
C PRO A 75 -23.93 -25.08 33.86
N TYR A 76 -23.50 -26.26 33.40
CA TYR A 76 -22.41 -26.41 32.42
C TYR A 76 -22.84 -27.25 31.23
N ILE A 77 -22.37 -26.87 30.03
CA ILE A 77 -22.48 -27.67 28.82
C ILE A 77 -21.22 -27.53 27.96
N LEU A 78 -20.75 -28.66 27.42
CA LEU A 78 -19.78 -28.71 26.33
C LEU A 78 -20.50 -29.26 25.09
N ILE A 79 -20.52 -28.49 24.01
CA ILE A 79 -21.33 -28.80 22.82
C ILE A 79 -20.69 -28.26 21.55
N SER A 80 -20.90 -28.93 20.41
CA SER A 80 -20.46 -28.41 19.11
C SER A 80 -21.39 -27.29 18.63
N PRO A 81 -20.89 -26.29 17.85
CA PRO A 81 -21.71 -25.22 17.29
C PRO A 81 -22.97 -25.72 16.58
N THR A 82 -22.83 -26.68 15.67
CA THR A 82 -23.94 -27.23 14.88
C THR A 82 -25.03 -27.86 15.74
N LEU A 83 -24.63 -28.59 16.78
CA LEU A 83 -25.60 -29.21 17.69
C LEU A 83 -26.27 -28.14 18.55
N MET A 84 -25.52 -27.15 19.03
CA MET A 84 -26.06 -26.04 19.81
C MET A 84 -27.07 -25.21 19.01
N THR A 85 -26.81 -24.88 17.74
CA THR A 85 -27.79 -24.22 16.85
C THR A 85 -29.05 -25.06 16.68
N THR A 86 -28.90 -26.38 16.55
CA THR A 86 -30.05 -27.29 16.46
C THR A 86 -30.87 -27.29 17.75
N MET A 87 -30.22 -27.27 18.92
CA MET A 87 -30.90 -27.20 20.21
C MET A 87 -31.59 -25.85 20.40
N MET A 88 -30.91 -24.72 20.14
CA MET A 88 -31.49 -23.38 20.28
C MET A 88 -32.71 -23.17 19.37
N SER A 89 -32.72 -23.80 18.19
CA SER A 89 -33.82 -23.66 17.23
C SER A 89 -35.02 -24.58 17.49
N LYS A 90 -34.82 -25.75 18.08
CA LYS A 90 -35.86 -26.80 18.17
C LYS A 90 -36.19 -27.26 19.59
N ALA A 91 -35.28 -27.13 20.56
CA ALA A 91 -35.52 -27.56 21.93
C ALA A 91 -36.40 -26.54 22.65
N LYS A 92 -37.41 -27.03 23.37
CA LYS A 92 -38.26 -26.21 24.23
C LYS A 92 -37.77 -26.33 25.67
N CYS A 93 -36.87 -25.44 26.08
CA CYS A 93 -36.33 -25.38 27.45
C CYS A 93 -35.76 -24.00 27.78
N ASP A 94 -35.51 -23.74 29.07
CA ASP A 94 -34.85 -22.51 29.52
C ASP A 94 -33.31 -22.64 29.50
N PHE A 95 -32.69 -22.04 28.48
CA PHE A 95 -31.23 -21.98 28.32
C PHE A 95 -30.53 -21.08 29.37
N ASN A 96 -31.26 -20.35 30.21
CA ASN A 96 -30.66 -19.55 31.29
C ASN A 96 -30.20 -20.39 32.49
N CYS A 97 -30.49 -21.70 32.53
CA CYS A 97 -29.92 -22.55 33.56
C CYS A 97 -28.40 -22.70 33.44
N PHE A 98 -27.85 -22.48 32.23
CA PHE A 98 -26.42 -22.54 31.99
C PHE A 98 -25.73 -21.31 32.56
N GLU A 99 -24.68 -21.53 33.34
CA GLU A 99 -23.74 -20.50 33.78
C GLU A 99 -22.55 -20.42 32.82
N ASN A 100 -22.14 -21.56 32.23
CA ASN A 100 -21.02 -21.63 31.30
C ASN A 100 -21.35 -22.54 30.10
N VAL A 101 -21.11 -22.02 28.90
CA VAL A 101 -21.26 -22.75 27.63
C VAL A 101 -19.89 -22.86 26.98
N LEU A 102 -19.36 -24.08 26.90
CA LEU A 102 -18.11 -24.37 26.22
C LEU A 102 -18.42 -24.89 24.82
N VAL A 103 -17.81 -24.27 23.81
CA VAL A 103 -18.07 -24.59 22.40
C VAL A 103 -16.76 -24.92 21.70
N GLY A 104 -16.73 -26.04 20.98
CA GLY A 104 -15.55 -26.47 20.22
C GLY A 104 -15.83 -27.68 19.34
N GLY A 105 -14.80 -28.13 18.62
CA GLY A 105 -14.86 -29.30 17.73
C GLY A 105 -15.29 -29.00 16.28
N SER A 106 -15.67 -27.76 15.97
CA SER A 106 -15.84 -27.25 14.61
C SER A 106 -15.66 -25.73 14.59
N ALA A 107 -15.64 -25.12 13.40
CA ALA A 107 -15.54 -23.67 13.25
C ALA A 107 -16.68 -22.95 13.99
N VAL A 108 -16.33 -21.91 14.75
CA VAL A 108 -17.27 -21.09 15.52
C VAL A 108 -17.39 -19.72 14.86
N THR A 109 -18.61 -19.35 14.43
CA THR A 109 -18.87 -18.05 13.80
C THR A 109 -19.28 -16.99 14.82
N GLN A 110 -19.09 -15.71 14.48
CA GLN A 110 -19.52 -14.60 15.35
C GLN A 110 -21.05 -14.54 15.50
N ASP A 111 -21.79 -14.81 14.42
CA ASP A 111 -23.26 -14.84 14.45
C ASP A 111 -23.77 -15.92 15.40
N PHE A 112 -23.14 -17.09 15.40
CA PHE A 112 -23.45 -18.16 16.34
C PHE A 112 -23.20 -17.71 17.79
N LEU A 113 -22.06 -17.08 18.08
CA LEU A 113 -21.76 -16.58 19.43
C LEU A 113 -22.76 -15.50 19.87
N ALA A 114 -23.20 -14.64 18.95
CA ALA A 114 -24.23 -13.63 19.21
C ALA A 114 -25.59 -14.29 19.48
N GLU A 115 -25.94 -15.36 18.76
CA GLU A 115 -27.17 -16.13 18.97
C GLU A 115 -27.17 -16.83 20.33
N VAL A 116 -26.06 -17.47 20.72
CA VAL A 116 -25.88 -18.07 22.06
C VAL A 116 -26.05 -17.00 23.14
N LYS A 117 -25.41 -15.83 23.01
CA LYS A 117 -25.56 -14.71 23.97
C LYS A 117 -26.97 -14.15 24.07
N LYS A 118 -27.80 -14.26 23.02
CA LYS A 118 -29.22 -13.87 23.06
C LYS A 118 -30.07 -14.89 23.81
N MET A 119 -29.71 -16.17 23.71
CA MET A 119 -30.49 -17.28 24.25
C MET A 119 -30.13 -17.65 25.69
N THR A 120 -28.91 -17.34 26.15
CA THR A 120 -28.44 -17.66 27.50
C THR A 120 -27.66 -16.50 28.14
N LYS A 121 -27.72 -16.43 29.48
CA LYS A 121 -26.87 -15.55 30.30
C LYS A 121 -25.50 -16.15 30.62
N ALA A 122 -25.21 -17.34 30.11
CA ALA A 122 -23.96 -18.05 30.37
C ALA A 122 -22.73 -17.30 29.83
N GLU A 123 -21.61 -17.40 30.55
CA GLU A 123 -20.31 -17.08 29.97
C GLU A 123 -19.98 -18.13 28.89
N THR A 124 -19.69 -17.69 27.68
CA THR A 124 -19.40 -18.57 26.54
C THR A 124 -17.90 -18.61 26.28
N TYR A 125 -17.34 -19.81 26.21
CA TYR A 125 -15.92 -20.04 25.99
C TYR A 125 -15.71 -20.88 24.74
N VAL A 126 -14.96 -20.33 23.78
CA VAL A 126 -14.51 -21.10 22.62
C VAL A 126 -13.24 -21.88 22.98
N LEU A 127 -13.25 -23.17 22.65
CA LEU A 127 -12.14 -24.10 22.85
C LEU A 127 -11.58 -24.51 21.49
N TYR A 128 -10.25 -24.43 21.34
CA TYR A 128 -9.55 -24.96 20.18
C TYR A 128 -8.57 -26.07 20.57
N GLY A 129 -8.72 -27.21 19.91
CA GLY A 129 -7.81 -28.33 20.03
C GLY A 129 -8.31 -29.56 19.28
N MET A 130 -7.58 -30.66 19.43
CA MET A 130 -7.77 -31.89 18.66
C MET A 130 -7.35 -33.13 19.46
N SER A 131 -7.67 -34.30 18.95
CA SER A 131 -7.36 -35.58 19.61
C SER A 131 -5.85 -35.76 19.78
N GLU A 132 -5.07 -35.32 18.79
CA GLU A 132 -3.61 -35.40 18.72
C GLU A 132 -2.90 -34.56 19.80
N VAL A 133 -3.58 -33.59 20.41
CA VAL A 133 -3.09 -32.79 21.55
C VAL A 133 -3.81 -33.11 22.86
N CYS A 134 -4.59 -34.19 22.89
CA CYS A 134 -5.32 -34.66 24.07
C CYS A 134 -6.31 -33.63 24.65
N GLY A 135 -6.99 -32.87 23.76
CA GLY A 135 -8.07 -31.96 24.15
C GLY A 135 -7.79 -30.52 23.73
N ASN A 136 -8.02 -29.57 24.64
CA ASN A 136 -7.90 -28.14 24.36
C ASN A 136 -6.45 -27.65 24.53
N VAL A 137 -5.98 -26.77 23.66
CA VAL A 137 -4.64 -26.15 23.73
C VAL A 137 -4.66 -24.62 23.61
N VAL A 138 -5.79 -24.06 23.18
CA VAL A 138 -6.01 -22.61 23.07
C VAL A 138 -7.37 -22.29 23.67
N GLN A 139 -7.46 -21.24 24.49
CA GLN A 139 -8.68 -20.89 25.21
C GLN A 139 -8.89 -19.38 25.29
N GLN A 140 -10.15 -18.97 25.20
CA GLN A 140 -10.57 -17.59 25.46
C GLN A 140 -10.52 -17.22 26.95
N ASP A 141 -10.24 -15.95 27.22
CA ASP A 141 -10.42 -15.30 28.52
C ASP A 141 -11.21 -13.98 28.36
N LYS A 142 -11.43 -13.25 29.46
CA LYS A 142 -12.23 -12.01 29.46
C LYS A 142 -11.64 -10.88 28.61
N SER A 143 -10.36 -10.94 28.30
CA SER A 143 -9.64 -9.99 27.44
C SER A 143 -9.52 -10.43 25.98
N THR A 144 -10.02 -11.63 25.63
CA THR A 144 -9.92 -12.14 24.26
C THR A 144 -10.78 -11.31 23.31
N PRO A 145 -10.21 -10.80 22.20
CA PRO A 145 -10.94 -10.02 21.22
C PRO A 145 -11.98 -10.87 20.49
N LEU A 146 -13.03 -10.20 20.01
CA LEU A 146 -14.13 -10.84 19.30
C LEU A 146 -13.63 -11.62 18.08
N GLY A 147 -14.04 -12.88 17.94
CA GLY A 147 -13.65 -13.74 16.81
C GLY A 147 -12.35 -14.53 17.00
N SER A 148 -11.59 -14.28 18.06
CA SER A 148 -10.43 -15.10 18.41
C SER A 148 -10.82 -16.35 19.18
N TYR A 149 -10.12 -17.46 18.97
CA TYR A 149 -10.17 -18.67 19.79
C TYR A 149 -9.43 -18.50 21.13
N GLY A 150 -8.75 -17.37 21.34
CA GLY A 150 -8.01 -17.03 22.54
C GLY A 150 -6.53 -17.34 22.41
N ARG A 151 -5.89 -17.57 23.55
CA ARG A 151 -4.43 -17.73 23.66
C ARG A 151 -4.07 -19.15 24.05
N GLN A 152 -2.83 -19.52 23.79
CA GLN A 152 -2.28 -20.79 24.23
C GLN A 152 -2.45 -20.99 25.74
N ILE A 153 -2.91 -22.18 26.14
CA ILE A 153 -2.89 -22.60 27.53
C ILE A 153 -1.47 -23.04 27.94
N GLY A 154 -1.11 -22.81 29.20
CA GLY A 154 0.22 -23.18 29.69
C GLY A 154 0.48 -24.69 29.63
N GLY A 155 1.73 -25.07 29.34
CA GLY A 155 2.17 -26.47 29.30
C GLY A 155 2.25 -27.08 27.90
N VAL A 156 1.91 -26.32 26.86
CA VAL A 156 2.16 -26.65 25.45
C VAL A 156 2.96 -25.50 24.85
N GLU A 157 3.78 -25.78 23.85
CA GLU A 157 4.48 -24.83 22.99
C GLU A 157 3.73 -24.75 21.65
N LEU A 158 3.67 -23.55 21.08
CA LEU A 158 2.96 -23.27 19.84
C LEU A 158 3.81 -22.42 18.92
N LYS A 159 3.74 -22.69 17.62
CA LYS A 159 4.26 -21.81 16.56
C LYS A 159 3.36 -21.86 15.33
N LEU A 160 3.40 -20.81 14.51
CA LEU A 160 2.81 -20.82 13.17
C LEU A 160 3.92 -21.11 12.17
N VAL A 161 3.65 -21.95 11.18
CA VAL A 161 4.63 -22.37 10.17
C VAL A 161 4.02 -22.24 8.79
N ASP A 162 4.78 -21.70 7.82
CA ASP A 162 4.35 -21.75 6.43
C ASP A 162 4.43 -23.20 5.92
N PRO A 163 3.32 -23.84 5.51
CA PRO A 163 3.31 -25.23 5.11
C PRO A 163 4.07 -25.53 3.81
N LYS A 164 4.45 -24.50 3.03
CA LYS A 164 5.24 -24.63 1.80
C LYS A 164 6.74 -24.55 2.08
N THR A 165 7.16 -23.60 2.91
CA THR A 165 8.59 -23.35 3.17
C THR A 165 9.09 -24.05 4.44
N ASN A 166 8.18 -24.49 5.31
CA ASN A 166 8.45 -24.93 6.69
C ASN A 166 9.11 -23.85 7.57
N GLU A 167 9.05 -22.57 7.17
CA GLU A 167 9.59 -21.47 7.96
C GLU A 167 8.60 -21.04 9.04
N VAL A 168 9.14 -20.67 10.21
CA VAL A 168 8.33 -20.19 11.33
C VAL A 168 7.85 -18.78 11.03
N ILE A 169 6.54 -18.59 11.05
CA ILE A 169 5.89 -17.30 10.90
C ILE A 169 5.91 -16.60 12.26
N THR A 170 6.56 -15.44 12.31
CA THR A 170 6.67 -14.65 13.55
C THR A 170 5.84 -13.39 13.50
N GLU A 171 5.39 -12.97 12.33
CA GLU A 171 4.61 -11.75 12.10
C GLU A 171 3.14 -11.95 12.51
N PRO A 172 2.53 -10.97 13.19
CA PRO A 172 1.09 -11.01 13.44
C PRO A 172 0.30 -10.90 12.12
N HIS A 173 -0.92 -11.41 12.12
CA HIS A 173 -1.87 -11.39 10.99
C HIS A 173 -1.43 -12.12 9.72
N VAL A 174 -0.34 -12.91 9.81
CA VAL A 174 0.10 -13.82 8.75
C VAL A 174 -0.43 -15.23 9.04
N PRO A 175 -1.25 -15.81 8.14
CA PRO A 175 -1.73 -17.18 8.27
C PRO A 175 -0.62 -18.20 8.16
N GLY A 176 -0.57 -19.15 9.09
CA GLY A 176 0.33 -20.29 9.08
C GLY A 176 -0.34 -21.54 9.61
N GLU A 177 0.20 -22.69 9.27
CA GLU A 177 -0.17 -23.93 9.93
C GLU A 177 0.25 -23.87 11.39
N ILE A 178 -0.69 -24.08 12.30
CA ILE A 178 -0.40 -24.08 13.74
C ILE A 178 0.25 -25.40 14.12
N TRP A 179 1.42 -25.33 14.74
CA TRP A 179 2.16 -26.51 15.20
C TRP A 179 2.24 -26.51 16.74
N PHE A 180 2.11 -27.69 17.33
CA PHE A 180 2.12 -27.88 18.77
C PHE A 180 3.26 -28.78 19.23
N ARG A 181 3.88 -28.48 20.36
CA ARG A 181 4.82 -29.38 21.03
C ARG A 181 4.59 -29.38 22.53
N GLY A 182 4.61 -30.53 23.17
CA GLY A 182 4.45 -30.58 24.62
C GLY A 182 3.99 -31.95 25.11
N PRO A 183 3.89 -32.13 26.44
CA PRO A 183 3.51 -33.39 27.06
C PRO A 183 2.10 -33.89 26.71
N SER A 184 1.22 -33.03 26.19
CA SER A 184 -0.13 -33.41 25.76
C SER A 184 -0.18 -33.90 24.30
N VAL A 185 0.88 -33.70 23.52
CA VAL A 185 0.97 -34.19 22.14
C VAL A 185 1.11 -35.72 22.16
N PHE A 186 0.30 -36.40 21.35
CA PHE A 186 0.30 -37.86 21.26
C PHE A 186 1.66 -38.42 20.79
N LYS A 187 1.86 -39.73 20.92
CA LYS A 187 3.11 -40.39 20.49
C LYS A 187 3.15 -40.75 19.00
N GLY A 188 2.07 -40.53 18.28
CA GLY A 188 1.86 -41.01 16.91
C GLY A 188 0.63 -41.89 16.75
N TYR A 189 0.34 -42.25 15.52
CA TYR A 189 -0.78 -43.11 15.15
C TYR A 189 -0.42 -44.58 15.32
N TYR A 190 -1.27 -45.31 16.06
CA TYR A 190 -1.06 -46.72 16.36
C TYR A 190 -0.99 -47.58 15.08
N ASN A 191 0.07 -48.37 14.93
CA ASN A 191 0.37 -49.19 13.75
C ASN A 191 0.42 -48.41 12.41
N ASN A 192 0.68 -47.10 12.45
CA ASN A 192 0.82 -46.28 11.25
C ASN A 192 2.02 -45.33 11.38
N GLU A 193 3.21 -45.90 11.21
CA GLU A 193 4.48 -45.15 11.30
C GLU A 193 4.63 -44.10 10.20
N GLU A 194 4.10 -44.37 9.01
CA GLU A 194 4.15 -43.45 7.86
C GLU A 194 3.37 -42.17 8.18
N MET A 195 2.09 -42.30 8.54
CA MET A 195 1.26 -41.15 8.91
C MET A 195 1.78 -40.44 10.16
N THR A 196 2.42 -41.19 11.08
CA THR A 196 3.10 -40.61 12.25
C THR A 196 4.25 -39.70 11.84
N LYS A 197 5.12 -40.15 10.93
CA LYS A 197 6.26 -39.35 10.43
C LYS A 197 5.82 -38.15 9.60
N GLU A 198 4.69 -38.25 8.90
CA GLU A 198 4.13 -37.11 8.17
C GLU A 198 3.62 -36.01 9.12
N THR A 199 3.02 -36.43 10.24
CA THR A 199 2.26 -35.58 11.16
C THR A 199 3.11 -35.04 12.32
N LEU A 200 4.12 -35.78 12.76
CA LEU A 200 5.11 -35.36 13.76
C LEU A 200 6.45 -35.11 13.09
N THR A 201 7.02 -33.94 13.36
CA THR A 201 8.43 -33.65 13.04
C THR A 201 9.38 -34.43 13.95
N GLU A 202 10.63 -34.60 13.50
CA GLU A 202 11.67 -35.31 14.27
C GLU A 202 11.94 -34.66 15.64
N ASP A 203 11.77 -33.33 15.75
CA ASP A 203 11.93 -32.58 17.00
C ASP A 203 10.63 -32.43 17.82
N GLY A 204 9.61 -33.24 17.48
CA GLY A 204 8.42 -33.46 18.31
C GLY A 204 7.28 -32.45 18.13
N TRP A 205 7.30 -31.63 17.08
CA TRP A 205 6.15 -30.79 16.72
C TRP A 205 5.10 -31.57 15.95
N LEU A 206 3.86 -31.47 16.41
CA LEU A 206 2.65 -31.86 15.72
C LEU A 206 2.24 -30.79 14.70
N LYS A 207 2.12 -31.20 13.45
CA LYS A 207 1.53 -30.43 12.36
C LYS A 207 0.00 -30.60 12.42
N SER A 208 -0.73 -29.54 12.77
CA SER A 208 -2.17 -29.65 13.02
C SER A 208 -3.02 -29.81 11.75
N GLY A 209 -2.52 -29.39 10.59
CA GLY A 209 -3.29 -29.21 9.37
C GLY A 209 -4.27 -28.03 9.40
N ASP A 210 -4.35 -27.27 10.49
CA ASP A 210 -5.21 -26.09 10.63
C ASP A 210 -4.37 -24.82 10.42
N ILE A 211 -4.88 -23.90 9.60
CA ILE A 211 -4.29 -22.60 9.30
C ILE A 211 -4.93 -21.55 10.20
N LEU A 212 -4.10 -20.86 10.99
CA LEU A 212 -4.50 -19.77 11.86
C LEU A 212 -3.55 -18.59 11.66
N TYR A 213 -4.00 -17.39 12.02
CA TYR A 213 -3.10 -16.26 12.28
C TYR A 213 -3.20 -15.84 13.75
N ARG A 214 -2.21 -15.10 14.23
CA ARG A 214 -2.22 -14.48 15.56
C ARG A 214 -2.32 -12.96 15.46
N ASP A 215 -2.91 -12.30 16.44
CA ASP A 215 -2.68 -10.87 16.64
C ASP A 215 -1.40 -10.60 17.45
N GLU A 216 -1.13 -9.33 17.72
CA GLU A 216 0.01 -8.84 18.50
C GLU A 216 0.02 -9.40 19.93
N ALA A 217 -1.16 -9.64 20.50
CA ALA A 217 -1.37 -10.17 21.84
C ALA A 217 -1.42 -11.71 21.89
N TRP A 218 -1.09 -12.38 20.78
CA TRP A 218 -1.13 -13.84 20.60
C TRP A 218 -2.51 -14.48 20.68
N ASN A 219 -3.56 -13.69 20.48
CA ASN A 219 -4.89 -14.23 20.25
C ASN A 219 -4.94 -14.86 18.86
N LEU A 220 -5.44 -16.09 18.78
CA LEU A 220 -5.43 -16.89 17.56
C LEU A 220 -6.77 -16.82 16.84
N PHE A 221 -6.72 -16.73 15.52
CA PHE A 221 -7.89 -16.60 14.65
C PHE A 221 -7.84 -17.69 13.59
N PHE A 222 -8.92 -18.47 13.50
CA PHE A 222 -9.02 -19.57 12.56
C PHE A 222 -9.24 -19.06 11.14
N VAL A 223 -8.48 -19.63 10.20
CA VAL A 223 -8.61 -19.35 8.77
C VAL A 223 -9.28 -20.54 8.08
N ASP A 224 -8.62 -21.69 8.02
CA ASP A 224 -9.14 -22.90 7.35
C ASP A 224 -8.31 -24.15 7.70
N ARG A 225 -8.61 -25.31 7.11
CA ARG A 225 -7.75 -26.50 7.10
C ARG A 225 -6.93 -26.59 5.82
N TYR A 226 -5.61 -26.69 5.96
CA TYR A 226 -4.65 -26.77 4.86
C TYR A 226 -5.00 -27.86 3.83
N LYS A 227 -5.42 -29.05 4.32
CA LYS A 227 -5.76 -30.20 3.45
C LYS A 227 -7.11 -30.07 2.73
N LEU A 228 -7.93 -29.05 3.03
CA LEU A 228 -9.26 -28.84 2.44
C LEU A 228 -9.34 -27.63 1.49
N LEU A 229 -8.25 -26.89 1.30
CA LEU A 229 -8.19 -25.77 0.36
C LEU A 229 -8.34 -26.27 -1.09
N LEU A 230 -9.31 -25.72 -1.82
CA LEU A 230 -9.59 -26.06 -3.21
C LEU A 230 -8.62 -25.33 -4.13
N LYS A 231 -8.12 -26.00 -5.17
CA LYS A 231 -7.18 -25.39 -6.13
C LYS A 231 -7.95 -24.97 -7.37
N TYR A 232 -8.39 -23.71 -7.45
CA TYR A 232 -9.09 -23.17 -8.63
C TYR A 232 -8.19 -22.20 -9.42
N ARG A 233 -7.82 -22.54 -10.65
CA ARG A 233 -7.00 -21.74 -11.58
C ARG A 233 -5.77 -21.11 -10.90
N ASN A 234 -4.97 -21.94 -10.25
CA ASN A 234 -3.77 -21.55 -9.48
C ASN A 234 -4.02 -20.71 -8.21
N HIS A 235 -5.26 -20.56 -7.78
CA HIS A 235 -5.62 -19.92 -6.50
C HIS A 235 -6.09 -20.99 -5.50
N GLN A 236 -5.78 -20.77 -4.23
CA GLN A 236 -6.38 -21.55 -3.15
C GLN A 236 -7.69 -20.88 -2.75
N VAL A 237 -8.80 -21.60 -2.91
CA VAL A 237 -10.14 -21.15 -2.52
C VAL A 237 -10.51 -21.87 -1.23
N SER A 238 -10.81 -21.09 -0.19
CA SER A 238 -11.32 -21.59 1.08
C SER A 238 -12.79 -22.02 0.92
N PRO A 239 -13.15 -23.29 1.18
CA PRO A 239 -14.54 -23.70 1.25
C PRO A 239 -15.33 -22.88 2.29
N SER A 240 -14.76 -22.66 3.46
CA SER A 240 -15.42 -21.93 4.56
C SER A 240 -15.69 -20.46 4.24
N GLU A 241 -14.80 -19.80 3.50
CA GLU A 241 -15.05 -18.45 2.99
C GLU A 241 -16.28 -18.43 2.08
N VAL A 242 -16.36 -19.33 1.10
CA VAL A 242 -17.48 -19.43 0.18
C VAL A 242 -18.77 -19.82 0.91
N GLU A 243 -18.71 -20.75 1.85
CA GLU A 243 -19.83 -21.14 2.72
C GLU A 243 -20.37 -19.94 3.50
N SER A 244 -19.48 -19.16 4.14
CA SER A 244 -19.88 -18.00 4.93
C SER A 244 -20.62 -16.94 4.11
N VAL A 245 -20.24 -16.79 2.84
CA VAL A 245 -20.90 -15.87 1.91
C VAL A 245 -22.28 -16.40 1.51
N ILE A 246 -22.37 -17.68 1.15
CA ILE A 246 -23.65 -18.31 0.77
C ILE A 246 -24.64 -18.33 1.93
N MET A 247 -24.16 -18.52 3.17
CA MET A 247 -24.97 -18.48 4.39
C MET A 247 -25.67 -17.12 4.63
N LYS A 248 -25.18 -16.03 4.03
CA LYS A 248 -25.84 -14.71 4.10
C LYS A 248 -27.14 -14.65 3.29
N HIS A 249 -27.38 -15.59 2.37
CA HIS A 249 -28.59 -15.61 1.58
C HIS A 249 -29.81 -15.92 2.46
N PRO A 250 -30.88 -15.11 2.44
CA PRO A 250 -32.00 -15.23 3.37
C PRO A 250 -32.74 -16.57 3.26
N GLY A 251 -32.71 -17.20 2.08
CA GLY A 251 -33.33 -18.50 1.81
C GLY A 251 -32.46 -19.74 2.10
N VAL A 252 -31.21 -19.59 2.54
CA VAL A 252 -30.28 -20.71 2.80
C VAL A 252 -30.33 -21.11 4.28
N PHE A 253 -30.49 -22.40 4.54
CA PHE A 253 -30.49 -23.00 5.88
C PHE A 253 -29.12 -23.59 6.24
N GLN A 254 -28.51 -24.32 5.31
CA GLN A 254 -27.16 -24.87 5.45
C GLN A 254 -26.45 -24.82 4.08
N VAL A 255 -25.13 -24.79 4.10
CA VAL A 255 -24.30 -24.93 2.90
C VAL A 255 -23.05 -25.71 3.24
N ALA A 256 -22.58 -26.50 2.29
CA ALA A 256 -21.25 -27.09 2.31
C ALA A 256 -20.59 -26.85 0.95
N VAL A 257 -19.30 -26.53 0.93
CA VAL A 257 -18.53 -26.28 -0.29
C VAL A 257 -17.44 -27.35 -0.43
N THR A 258 -17.24 -27.83 -1.65
CA THR A 258 -16.22 -28.82 -1.99
C THR A 258 -15.68 -28.57 -3.40
N GLY A 259 -14.59 -29.24 -3.76
CA GLY A 259 -14.00 -29.22 -5.10
C GLY A 259 -14.32 -30.48 -5.87
N ILE A 260 -14.65 -30.34 -7.15
CA ILE A 260 -14.66 -31.45 -8.11
C ILE A 260 -13.44 -31.31 -9.01
N PRO A 261 -12.56 -32.31 -9.10
CA PRO A 261 -11.39 -32.23 -9.97
C PRO A 261 -11.76 -31.89 -11.41
N ASP A 262 -11.07 -30.90 -11.98
CA ASP A 262 -11.30 -30.37 -13.32
C ASP A 262 -9.98 -30.13 -14.06
N ARG A 263 -9.95 -30.47 -15.35
CA ARG A 263 -8.72 -30.44 -16.16
C ARG A 263 -8.21 -29.03 -16.44
N GLU A 264 -9.06 -28.01 -16.45
CA GLU A 264 -8.66 -26.64 -16.78
C GLU A 264 -8.40 -25.79 -15.54
N CYS A 265 -9.14 -26.03 -14.46
CA CYS A 265 -9.07 -25.20 -13.26
C CYS A 265 -8.51 -25.89 -12.01
N GLY A 266 -8.16 -27.18 -12.05
CA GLY A 266 -7.73 -27.92 -10.86
C GLY A 266 -8.92 -28.50 -10.11
N ASP A 267 -9.68 -27.67 -9.40
CA ASP A 267 -10.89 -28.02 -8.66
C ASP A 267 -12.03 -27.05 -9.00
N LEU A 268 -13.10 -27.53 -9.65
CA LEU A 268 -14.36 -26.79 -9.77
C LEU A 268 -15.00 -26.65 -8.39
N VAL A 269 -15.19 -25.41 -7.93
CA VAL A 269 -15.85 -25.11 -6.65
C VAL A 269 -17.34 -25.40 -6.76
N VAL A 270 -17.84 -26.31 -5.92
CA VAL A 270 -19.23 -26.75 -5.87
C VAL A 270 -19.81 -26.51 -4.48
N ALA A 271 -20.95 -25.81 -4.43
CA ALA A 271 -21.71 -25.60 -3.20
C ALA A 271 -22.97 -26.47 -3.18
N CYS A 272 -23.13 -27.25 -2.11
CA CYS A 272 -24.35 -27.97 -1.78
C CYS A 272 -25.18 -27.12 -0.81
N VAL A 273 -26.33 -26.62 -1.26
CA VAL A 273 -27.17 -25.67 -0.51
C VAL A 273 -28.45 -26.36 -0.04
N VAL A 274 -28.73 -26.29 1.26
CA VAL A 274 -29.99 -26.71 1.87
C VAL A 274 -30.85 -25.46 2.08
N PRO A 275 -32.04 -25.37 1.46
CA PRO A 275 -32.90 -24.20 1.61
C PRO A 275 -33.69 -24.22 2.93
N LYS A 276 -34.09 -23.03 3.39
CA LYS A 276 -35.05 -22.92 4.51
C LYS A 276 -36.43 -23.45 4.10
N PRO A 277 -37.24 -23.97 5.04
CA PRO A 277 -38.61 -24.39 4.75
C PRO A 277 -39.41 -23.26 4.08
N GLY A 278 -39.98 -23.53 2.91
CA GLY A 278 -40.75 -22.55 2.13
C GLY A 278 -39.91 -21.60 1.25
N CYS A 279 -38.58 -21.73 1.25
CA CYS A 279 -37.68 -20.99 0.37
C CYS A 279 -37.12 -21.88 -0.74
N SER A 280 -36.89 -21.30 -1.93
CA SER A 280 -36.27 -21.98 -3.07
C SER A 280 -35.21 -21.07 -3.73
N PRO A 281 -34.06 -20.85 -3.07
CA PRO A 281 -32.97 -20.07 -3.65
C PRO A 281 -32.49 -20.74 -4.94
N THR A 282 -32.41 -19.96 -6.01
CA THR A 282 -31.92 -20.43 -7.30
C THR A 282 -30.39 -20.49 -7.32
N ALA A 283 -29.83 -21.38 -8.14
CA ALA A 283 -28.38 -21.45 -8.30
C ALA A 283 -27.77 -20.13 -8.81
N GLN A 284 -28.53 -19.33 -9.56
CA GLN A 284 -28.07 -18.06 -10.09
C GLN A 284 -28.01 -16.98 -8.98
N GLU A 285 -29.03 -16.88 -8.12
CA GLU A 285 -29.03 -15.98 -6.97
C GLU A 285 -27.86 -16.25 -6.01
N ILE A 286 -27.56 -17.53 -5.76
CA ILE A 286 -26.41 -17.91 -4.93
C ILE A 286 -25.09 -17.54 -5.61
N LYS A 287 -24.96 -17.77 -6.93
CA LYS A 287 -23.75 -17.39 -7.69
C LYS A 287 -23.55 -15.87 -7.72
N ASP A 288 -24.61 -15.10 -7.89
CA ASP A 288 -24.55 -13.64 -7.92
C ASP A 288 -24.19 -13.07 -6.55
N LEU A 289 -24.77 -13.61 -5.46
CA LEU A 289 -24.37 -13.24 -4.10
C LEU A 289 -22.88 -13.52 -3.83
N VAL A 290 -22.39 -14.69 -4.25
CA VAL A 290 -20.97 -15.05 -4.12
C VAL A 290 -20.10 -14.12 -4.94
N LYS A 291 -20.50 -13.80 -6.17
CA LYS A 291 -19.77 -12.90 -7.07
C LYS A 291 -19.73 -11.46 -6.56
N GLU A 292 -20.83 -10.94 -6.03
CA GLU A 292 -20.92 -9.59 -5.45
C GLU A 292 -20.12 -9.48 -4.15
N THR A 293 -20.19 -10.50 -3.29
CA THR A 293 -19.49 -10.48 -2.01
C THR A 293 -18.00 -10.72 -2.20
N LEU A 294 -17.57 -11.69 -3.03
CA LEU A 294 -16.14 -11.91 -3.30
C LEU A 294 -15.50 -10.75 -4.08
N LYS A 295 -16.26 -10.02 -4.91
CA LYS A 295 -15.79 -8.74 -5.47
C LYS A 295 -15.52 -7.68 -4.41
N SER A 296 -16.22 -7.71 -3.28
CA SER A 296 -16.02 -6.76 -2.16
C SER A 296 -15.03 -7.25 -1.10
N THR A 297 -14.74 -8.57 -1.02
CA THR A 297 -13.74 -9.14 -0.09
C THR A 297 -12.40 -9.54 -0.73
N MET A 298 -12.24 -9.50 -2.06
CA MET A 298 -10.92 -9.57 -2.69
C MET A 298 -10.13 -8.30 -2.38
N VAL A 299 -9.58 -8.24 -1.17
CA VAL A 299 -8.66 -7.18 -0.80
C VAL A 299 -7.37 -7.45 -1.57
N LYS A 300 -7.02 -6.65 -2.58
CA LYS A 300 -5.65 -6.67 -3.11
C LYS A 300 -4.77 -6.03 -2.03
N ARG A 301 -4.30 -6.86 -1.11
CA ARG A 301 -3.26 -6.47 -0.16
C ARG A 301 -1.96 -6.31 -0.93
N GLY A 302 -1.14 -5.37 -0.49
CA GLY A 302 0.23 -5.30 -0.98
C GLY A 302 0.92 -6.66 -0.84
N ASN A 303 1.57 -7.15 -1.89
CA ASN A 303 2.29 -8.43 -1.90
C ASN A 303 3.77 -8.19 -2.27
N ASP A 304 4.65 -9.15 -2.01
CA ASP A 304 6.10 -8.99 -2.22
C ASP A 304 6.61 -9.40 -3.59
N ALA A 305 5.72 -9.69 -4.56
CA ALA A 305 6.14 -10.16 -5.89
C ALA A 305 7.08 -9.19 -6.61
N VAL A 306 6.86 -7.88 -6.47
CA VAL A 306 7.78 -6.87 -7.03
C VAL A 306 9.15 -6.94 -6.37
N HIS A 307 9.21 -7.13 -5.04
CA HIS A 307 10.48 -7.20 -4.31
C HIS A 307 11.22 -8.49 -4.63
N TRP A 308 10.53 -9.64 -4.72
CA TRP A 308 11.13 -10.90 -5.16
C TRP A 308 11.68 -10.80 -6.58
N TYR A 309 10.95 -10.16 -7.50
CA TYR A 309 11.46 -9.93 -8.85
C TYR A 309 12.69 -8.99 -8.85
N MET A 310 12.66 -7.91 -8.08
CA MET A 310 13.82 -7.02 -7.95
C MET A 310 15.03 -7.71 -7.31
N GLU A 311 14.81 -8.57 -6.31
CA GLU A 311 15.84 -9.41 -5.71
C GLU A 311 16.41 -10.42 -6.70
N GLU A 312 15.57 -11.03 -7.54
CA GLU A 312 16.00 -11.94 -8.60
C GLU A 312 16.89 -11.22 -9.62
N VAL A 313 16.43 -10.08 -10.16
CA VAL A 313 17.22 -9.26 -11.10
C VAL A 313 18.52 -8.81 -10.44
N GLY A 314 18.46 -8.34 -9.20
CA GLY A 314 19.63 -7.94 -8.42
C GLY A 314 20.60 -9.10 -8.20
N ALA A 315 20.11 -10.31 -7.88
CA ALA A 315 20.93 -11.50 -7.67
C ALA A 315 21.65 -11.93 -8.96
N ARG A 316 21.00 -11.83 -10.12
CA ARG A 316 21.64 -12.09 -11.43
C ARG A 316 22.76 -11.09 -11.72
N VAL A 317 22.54 -9.81 -11.42
CA VAL A 317 23.59 -8.78 -11.54
C VAL A 317 24.75 -9.08 -10.60
N VAL A 318 24.48 -9.36 -9.32
CA VAL A 318 25.51 -9.72 -8.33
C VAL A 318 26.26 -10.98 -8.76
N ALA A 319 25.60 -11.98 -9.31
CA ALA A 319 26.24 -13.21 -9.81
C ALA A 319 27.19 -12.91 -10.99
N LYS A 320 26.86 -11.94 -11.84
CA LYS A 320 27.69 -11.53 -12.99
C LYS A 320 28.88 -10.67 -12.57
N THR A 321 28.73 -9.81 -11.58
CA THR A 321 29.78 -8.84 -11.18
C THR A 321 30.61 -9.29 -9.99
N GLY A 322 30.09 -10.18 -9.14
CA GLY A 322 30.70 -10.59 -7.89
C GLY A 322 30.64 -9.54 -6.76
N ILE A 323 29.92 -8.42 -6.96
CA ILE A 323 29.86 -7.31 -6.00
C ILE A 323 28.46 -7.26 -5.37
N PRO A 324 28.28 -7.58 -4.08
CA PRO A 324 26.97 -7.66 -3.45
C PRO A 324 26.10 -6.39 -3.52
N SER A 325 26.73 -5.21 -3.45
CA SER A 325 26.03 -3.91 -3.51
C SER A 325 25.46 -3.61 -4.90
N ASP A 326 25.91 -4.30 -5.95
CA ASP A 326 25.41 -4.06 -7.32
C ASP A 326 23.92 -4.39 -7.50
N ARG A 327 23.30 -5.10 -6.54
CA ARG A 327 21.85 -5.28 -6.46
C ARG A 327 21.07 -3.96 -6.47
N HIS A 328 21.69 -2.85 -6.05
CA HIS A 328 21.10 -1.51 -6.05
C HIS A 328 21.73 -0.57 -7.09
N HIS A 329 22.66 -1.07 -7.91
CA HIS A 329 23.32 -0.25 -8.92
C HIS A 329 22.45 -0.11 -10.17
N LEU A 330 21.63 0.94 -10.21
CA LEU A 330 20.67 1.20 -11.30
C LEU A 330 21.25 1.05 -12.71
N GLY A 331 22.47 1.54 -12.98
CA GLY A 331 23.11 1.36 -14.28
C GLY A 331 23.33 -0.11 -14.67
N LYS A 332 23.77 -0.97 -13.74
CA LYS A 332 23.99 -2.40 -14.00
C LYS A 332 22.66 -3.16 -14.10
N LEU A 333 21.66 -2.79 -13.30
CA LEU A 333 20.30 -3.32 -13.42
C LEU A 333 19.71 -3.02 -14.80
N ILE A 334 19.76 -1.77 -15.25
CA ILE A 334 19.25 -1.36 -16.57
C ILE A 334 20.03 -2.05 -17.70
N LEU A 335 21.36 -2.10 -17.61
CA LEU A 335 22.19 -2.80 -18.60
C LEU A 335 21.77 -4.27 -18.73
N HIS A 336 21.65 -4.97 -17.60
CA HIS A 336 21.24 -6.37 -17.60
C HIS A 336 19.84 -6.54 -18.21
N SER A 337 18.86 -5.73 -17.79
CA SER A 337 17.49 -5.85 -18.26
C SER A 337 17.33 -5.52 -19.75
N LEU A 338 18.08 -4.55 -20.28
CA LEU A 338 18.09 -4.24 -21.71
C LEU A 338 18.73 -5.36 -22.56
N GLN A 339 19.71 -6.09 -22.00
CA GLN A 339 20.35 -7.23 -22.67
C GLN A 339 19.45 -8.46 -22.75
N ASP A 340 18.53 -8.62 -21.80
CA ASP A 340 17.70 -9.82 -21.66
C ASP A 340 16.64 -9.99 -22.76
N ASP A 341 16.21 -8.90 -23.42
CA ASP A 341 15.18 -8.94 -24.47
C ASP A 341 15.37 -7.81 -25.49
N PRO A 342 16.39 -7.88 -26.38
CA PRO A 342 16.78 -6.77 -27.26
C PRO A 342 15.70 -6.30 -28.23
N ASP A 343 14.74 -7.16 -28.57
CA ASP A 343 13.67 -6.87 -29.53
C ASP A 343 12.43 -6.22 -28.89
N PHE A 344 12.36 -6.19 -27.56
CA PHE A 344 11.25 -5.57 -26.84
C PHE A 344 11.15 -4.06 -27.13
N ILE A 345 9.94 -3.56 -27.39
CA ILE A 345 9.71 -2.12 -27.62
C ILE A 345 9.75 -1.35 -26.29
N LEU A 346 10.85 -0.64 -26.05
CA LEU A 346 11.09 0.14 -24.83
C LEU A 346 10.14 1.33 -24.73
N GLN A 347 10.02 2.08 -25.83
CA GLN A 347 9.36 3.38 -25.82
C GLN A 347 8.81 3.79 -27.18
N ILE A 348 7.80 4.64 -27.14
CA ILE A 348 7.12 5.23 -28.30
C ILE A 348 7.00 6.74 -28.06
N ASP A 349 7.40 7.56 -29.03
CA ASP A 349 7.02 8.99 -29.05
C ASP A 349 5.70 9.15 -29.80
N GLY A 350 4.63 9.44 -29.07
CA GLY A 350 3.29 9.62 -29.61
C GLY A 350 3.17 10.80 -30.58
N ALA A 351 4.07 11.78 -30.56
CA ALA A 351 4.02 12.91 -31.49
C ALA A 351 4.51 12.54 -32.90
N THR A 352 5.51 11.66 -33.00
CA THR A 352 6.13 11.24 -34.27
C THR A 352 5.67 9.84 -34.70
N GLY A 353 5.24 9.01 -33.76
CA GLY A 353 4.93 7.59 -33.95
C GLY A 353 6.15 6.69 -33.93
N GLU A 354 7.35 7.23 -33.74
CA GLU A 354 8.59 6.47 -33.69
C GLU A 354 8.63 5.58 -32.44
N SER A 355 9.17 4.37 -32.61
CA SER A 355 9.36 3.40 -31.54
C SER A 355 10.80 2.96 -31.46
N GLU A 356 11.29 2.65 -30.26
CA GLU A 356 12.65 2.17 -30.04
C GLU A 356 12.66 0.88 -29.20
N THR A 357 13.52 -0.07 -29.61
CA THR A 357 13.70 -1.35 -28.92
C THR A 357 14.71 -1.26 -27.78
N PHE A 358 14.75 -2.28 -26.92
CA PHE A 358 15.77 -2.44 -25.88
C PHE A 358 17.19 -2.44 -26.46
N GLY A 359 17.41 -3.18 -27.55
CA GLY A 359 18.71 -3.28 -28.20
C GLY A 359 19.20 -1.94 -28.77
N SER A 360 18.31 -1.18 -29.43
CA SER A 360 18.63 0.16 -29.94
C SER A 360 18.93 1.14 -28.80
N ALA A 361 18.07 1.19 -27.79
CA ALA A 361 18.27 2.08 -26.65
C ALA A 361 19.55 1.74 -25.87
N LEU A 362 19.89 0.45 -25.77
CA LEU A 362 21.11 -0.01 -25.13
C LEU A 362 22.36 0.43 -25.89
N ASP A 363 22.44 0.16 -27.19
CA ASP A 363 23.58 0.56 -28.03
C ASP A 363 23.81 2.07 -27.96
N ARG A 364 22.74 2.86 -28.11
CA ARG A 364 22.80 4.32 -28.03
C ARG A 364 23.22 4.81 -26.63
N SER A 365 22.74 4.18 -25.56
CA SER A 365 23.13 4.54 -24.19
C SER A 365 24.60 4.21 -23.91
N ILE A 366 25.09 3.07 -24.41
CA ILE A 366 26.52 2.69 -24.32
C ILE A 366 27.38 3.68 -25.10
N ARG A 367 27.03 3.98 -26.36
CA ARG A 367 27.75 4.97 -27.18
C ARG A 367 27.80 6.32 -26.50
N CYS A 368 26.67 6.78 -25.97
CA CYS A 368 26.62 8.02 -25.19
C CYS A 368 27.58 7.96 -23.99
N ALA A 369 27.58 6.87 -23.21
CA ALA A 369 28.48 6.72 -22.06
C ALA A 369 29.97 6.70 -22.47
N VAL A 370 30.32 6.02 -23.56
CA VAL A 370 31.68 6.01 -24.12
C VAL A 370 32.10 7.43 -24.53
N SER A 371 31.26 8.15 -25.27
CA SER A 371 31.55 9.52 -25.71
C SER A 371 31.68 10.49 -24.55
N LEU A 372 30.82 10.38 -23.52
CA LEU A 372 30.93 11.18 -22.29
C LEU A 372 32.25 10.91 -21.55
N THR A 373 32.67 9.65 -21.51
CA THR A 373 33.97 9.24 -20.93
C THR A 373 35.14 9.83 -21.72
N ASN A 374 35.08 9.78 -23.07
CA ASN A 374 36.08 10.38 -23.96
C ASN A 374 36.13 11.91 -23.82
N MET A 375 35.00 12.54 -23.48
CA MET A 375 34.94 13.95 -23.13
C MET A 375 35.48 14.26 -21.72
N GLY A 376 35.92 13.26 -20.96
CA GLY A 376 36.58 13.41 -19.67
C GLY A 376 35.64 13.55 -18.47
N LEU A 377 34.36 13.21 -18.62
CA LEU A 377 33.42 13.17 -17.49
C LEU A 377 33.76 11.99 -16.57
N LYS A 378 33.57 12.20 -15.27
CA LYS A 378 33.89 11.22 -14.23
C LYS A 378 32.71 11.03 -13.28
N GLN A 379 32.69 9.91 -12.56
CA GLN A 379 31.74 9.65 -11.49
C GLN A 379 31.60 10.88 -10.56
N GLY A 380 30.36 11.26 -10.27
CA GLY A 380 30.04 12.40 -9.42
C GLY A 380 29.99 13.75 -10.12
N ASP A 381 30.41 13.86 -11.39
CA ASP A 381 30.16 15.06 -12.20
C ASP A 381 28.65 15.26 -12.44
N VAL A 382 28.24 16.51 -12.59
CA VAL A 382 26.83 16.87 -12.78
C VAL A 382 26.51 16.99 -14.26
N MET A 383 25.49 16.27 -14.70
CA MET A 383 24.94 16.33 -16.05
C MET A 383 23.52 16.87 -16.00
N VAL A 384 23.25 17.93 -16.76
CA VAL A 384 21.94 18.54 -16.86
C VAL A 384 21.23 18.09 -18.13
N LEU A 385 19.93 17.78 -18.03
CA LEU A 385 19.06 17.45 -19.15
C LEU A 385 17.86 18.43 -19.21
N MET A 386 17.66 19.12 -20.33
CA MET A 386 16.64 20.15 -20.50
C MET A 386 15.90 20.01 -21.83
N GLY A 387 14.68 19.49 -21.79
CA GLY A 387 13.89 19.24 -23.00
C GLY A 387 12.51 18.65 -22.68
N PRO A 388 11.62 18.59 -23.68
CA PRO A 388 10.38 17.83 -23.56
C PRO A 388 10.67 16.32 -23.50
N ASN A 389 9.66 15.51 -23.21
CA ASN A 389 9.80 14.05 -23.32
C ASN A 389 9.96 13.68 -24.80
N HIS A 390 11.08 13.09 -25.20
CA HIS A 390 11.26 12.54 -26.56
C HIS A 390 12.16 11.31 -26.49
N ILE A 391 12.26 10.58 -27.60
CA ILE A 391 12.93 9.27 -27.65
C ILE A 391 14.40 9.35 -27.19
N ASP A 392 15.11 10.42 -27.56
CA ASP A 392 16.53 10.60 -27.21
C ASP A 392 16.78 11.02 -25.76
N TYR A 393 15.78 11.55 -25.05
CA TYR A 393 16.00 12.15 -23.72
C TYR A 393 16.49 11.12 -22.70
N CYS A 394 16.00 9.88 -22.79
CA CYS A 394 16.37 8.80 -21.86
C CYS A 394 17.78 8.24 -22.08
N ILE A 395 18.40 8.52 -23.25
CA ILE A 395 19.72 7.98 -23.63
C ILE A 395 20.84 8.58 -22.76
N PRO A 396 21.04 9.92 -22.69
CA PRO A 396 22.05 10.48 -21.80
C PRO A 396 21.69 10.22 -20.33
N HIS A 397 20.40 10.17 -19.98
CA HIS A 397 19.98 9.80 -18.62
C HIS A 397 20.51 8.42 -18.22
N THR A 398 20.33 7.40 -19.06
CA THR A 398 20.82 6.03 -18.83
C THR A 398 22.35 5.97 -18.83
N ALA A 399 23.00 6.67 -19.77
CA ALA A 399 24.46 6.79 -19.80
C ALA A 399 25.02 7.40 -18.49
N GLY A 400 24.35 8.41 -17.94
CA GLY A 400 24.70 8.99 -16.64
C GLY A 400 24.65 7.98 -15.50
N LEU A 401 23.62 7.12 -15.47
CA LEU A 401 23.50 6.04 -14.48
C LEU A 401 24.56 4.95 -14.67
N PHE A 402 25.04 4.70 -15.89
CA PHE A 402 26.16 3.77 -16.12
C PHE A 402 27.49 4.32 -15.58
N LEU A 403 27.69 5.64 -15.67
CA LEU A 403 28.94 6.30 -15.30
C LEU A 403 28.95 6.84 -13.86
N GLY A 404 27.82 6.77 -13.15
CA GLY A 404 27.66 7.36 -11.81
C GLY A 404 27.69 8.89 -11.83
N LEU A 405 27.20 9.50 -12.91
CA LEU A 405 26.99 10.96 -13.01
C LEU A 405 25.75 11.36 -12.20
N LYS A 406 25.77 12.56 -11.65
CA LYS A 406 24.60 13.16 -11.00
C LYS A 406 23.68 13.74 -12.08
N VAL A 407 22.61 13.03 -12.39
CA VAL A 407 21.67 13.44 -13.45
C VAL A 407 20.67 14.46 -12.91
N ALA A 408 20.65 15.65 -13.50
CA ALA A 408 19.78 16.76 -13.13
C ALA A 408 18.86 17.12 -14.29
N SER A 409 17.63 16.60 -14.28
CA SER A 409 16.60 17.02 -15.23
C SER A 409 15.99 18.33 -14.77
N ILE A 410 16.15 19.39 -15.58
CA ILE A 410 15.78 20.76 -15.22
C ILE A 410 14.65 21.24 -16.14
N ASP A 411 13.73 22.00 -15.57
CA ASP A 411 12.63 22.63 -16.28
C ASP A 411 13.14 23.59 -17.36
N ALA A 412 12.80 23.30 -18.61
CA ALA A 412 13.19 24.09 -19.77
C ALA A 412 12.52 25.49 -19.82
N THR A 413 11.53 25.76 -18.96
CA THR A 413 10.82 27.05 -18.89
C THR A 413 11.49 28.08 -17.99
N LEU A 414 12.47 27.68 -17.15
CA LEU A 414 13.18 28.58 -16.23
C LEU A 414 13.87 29.74 -16.97
N CYS A 415 13.75 30.95 -16.45
CA CYS A 415 14.41 32.13 -17.00
C CYS A 415 15.90 32.17 -16.63
N VAL A 416 16.66 33.06 -17.29
CA VAL A 416 18.12 33.21 -17.11
C VAL A 416 18.54 33.30 -15.64
N ASN A 417 17.86 34.13 -14.84
CA ASN A 417 18.22 34.32 -13.43
C ASN A 417 18.02 33.06 -12.58
N GLU A 418 16.95 32.30 -12.84
CA GLU A 418 16.68 31.04 -12.15
C GLU A 418 17.70 29.97 -12.55
N LEU A 419 18.04 29.90 -13.85
CA LEU A 419 19.10 29.03 -14.36
C LEU A 419 20.47 29.38 -13.79
N LYS A 420 20.80 30.67 -13.68
CA LYS A 420 22.05 31.15 -13.07
C LYS A 420 22.18 30.62 -11.64
N GLN A 421 21.16 30.82 -10.80
CA GLN A 421 21.17 30.34 -9.41
C GLN A 421 21.32 28.82 -9.33
N LEU A 422 20.63 28.11 -10.22
CA LEU A 422 20.70 26.66 -10.29
C LEU A 422 22.07 26.16 -10.76
N PHE A 423 22.72 26.83 -11.71
CA PHE A 423 24.08 26.49 -12.16
C PHE A 423 25.14 26.84 -11.12
N GLU A 424 24.98 27.93 -10.37
CA GLU A 424 25.85 28.26 -9.22
C GLU A 424 25.85 27.14 -8.17
N THR A 425 24.67 26.54 -7.96
CA THR A 425 24.47 25.43 -7.02
C THR A 425 24.92 24.09 -7.59
N ASN A 426 24.46 23.72 -8.80
CA ASN A 426 24.68 22.40 -9.38
C ASN A 426 26.01 22.24 -10.10
N ARG A 427 26.65 23.34 -10.54
CA ARG A 427 27.95 23.33 -11.24
C ARG A 427 28.04 22.25 -12.35
N PRO A 428 27.13 22.25 -13.35
CA PRO A 428 27.12 21.23 -14.40
C PRO A 428 28.44 21.18 -15.18
N LYS A 429 28.86 19.97 -15.57
CA LYS A 429 29.98 19.73 -16.51
C LYS A 429 29.51 19.56 -17.94
N ILE A 430 28.28 19.08 -18.12
CA ILE A 430 27.64 18.96 -19.42
C ILE A 430 26.15 19.28 -19.32
N ILE A 431 25.59 19.88 -20.37
CA ILE A 431 24.19 20.24 -20.49
C ILE A 431 23.68 19.70 -21.83
N PHE A 432 22.64 18.86 -21.78
CA PHE A 432 21.85 18.48 -22.94
C PHE A 432 20.62 19.35 -23.03
N ALA A 433 20.41 20.04 -24.14
CA ALA A 433 19.29 20.97 -24.29
C ALA A 433 18.71 21.02 -25.71
N GLN A 434 17.48 21.51 -25.84
CA GLN A 434 16.95 21.91 -27.15
C GLN A 434 17.56 23.23 -27.63
N THR A 435 17.75 23.39 -28.95
CA THR A 435 18.41 24.55 -29.55
C THR A 435 17.72 25.87 -29.15
N LYS A 436 16.39 25.83 -28.99
CA LYS A 436 15.58 26.98 -28.54
C LYS A 436 15.97 27.56 -27.18
N LYS A 437 16.69 26.81 -26.34
CA LYS A 437 17.06 27.21 -24.96
C LYS A 437 18.51 27.68 -24.82
N LEU A 438 19.31 27.59 -25.89
CA LEU A 438 20.74 27.87 -25.85
C LEU A 438 21.07 29.32 -25.46
N GLY A 439 20.27 30.30 -25.89
CA GLY A 439 20.46 31.70 -25.52
C GLY A 439 20.48 31.88 -24.00
N ASP A 440 19.41 31.44 -23.34
CA ASP A 440 19.25 31.53 -21.89
C ASP A 440 20.33 30.73 -21.13
N ILE A 441 20.71 29.55 -21.65
CA ILE A 441 21.75 28.70 -21.04
C ILE A 441 23.11 29.40 -21.10
N ASN A 442 23.49 29.95 -22.26
CA ASN A 442 24.77 30.64 -22.43
C ASN A 442 24.87 31.89 -21.56
N GLU A 443 23.78 32.67 -21.47
CA GLU A 443 23.72 33.83 -20.58
C GLU A 443 23.85 33.40 -19.11
N ALA A 444 23.12 32.36 -18.70
CA ALA A 444 23.18 31.83 -17.34
C ALA A 444 24.57 31.24 -16.98
N LEU A 445 25.22 30.51 -17.89
CA LEU A 445 26.59 29.98 -17.69
C LEU A 445 27.60 31.13 -17.54
N SER A 446 27.50 32.14 -18.40
CA SER A 446 28.35 33.33 -18.34
C SER A 446 28.17 34.10 -17.02
N ALA A 447 26.91 34.30 -16.60
CA ALA A 447 26.58 35.02 -15.38
C ALA A 447 26.94 34.24 -14.10
N SER A 448 26.84 32.91 -14.12
CA SER A 448 27.22 32.02 -13.01
C SER A 448 28.71 31.69 -12.96
N LYS A 449 29.47 32.02 -14.01
CA LYS A 449 30.89 31.67 -14.18
C LYS A 449 31.13 30.17 -14.07
N VAL A 450 30.23 29.38 -14.65
CA VAL A 450 30.34 27.92 -14.73
C VAL A 450 30.72 27.53 -16.15
N ASP A 451 31.75 26.70 -16.27
CA ASP A 451 32.15 26.10 -17.54
C ASP A 451 31.47 24.74 -17.71
N ALA A 452 30.67 24.60 -18.76
CA ALA A 452 29.92 23.39 -19.07
C ALA A 452 29.91 23.16 -20.58
N LYS A 453 30.12 21.90 -20.99
CA LYS A 453 29.96 21.49 -22.38
C LYS A 453 28.46 21.45 -22.73
N ILE A 454 28.09 21.82 -23.94
CA ILE A 454 26.69 21.80 -24.39
C ILE A 454 26.54 20.78 -25.51
N VAL A 455 25.50 19.96 -25.43
CA VAL A 455 25.04 19.04 -26.47
C VAL A 455 23.58 19.33 -26.78
N THR A 456 23.20 19.36 -28.06
CA THR A 456 21.79 19.57 -28.44
C THR A 456 21.10 18.29 -28.86
N PHE A 457 19.82 18.13 -28.49
CA PHE A 457 19.02 17.02 -29.01
C PHE A 457 18.61 17.25 -30.47
N ASP A 458 18.37 18.50 -30.87
CA ASP A 458 18.06 18.85 -32.25
C ASP A 458 19.29 18.72 -33.19
N ASN A 459 19.05 18.33 -34.44
CA ASN A 459 20.09 18.10 -35.47
C ASN A 459 20.66 19.39 -36.12
N ILE A 460 20.25 20.57 -35.66
CA ILE A 460 20.73 21.86 -36.17
C ILE A 460 21.22 22.69 -34.99
N SER A 461 22.54 22.79 -34.85
CA SER A 461 23.18 23.51 -33.75
C SER A 461 24.61 23.92 -34.09
N ILE A 462 25.08 25.00 -33.46
CA ILE A 462 26.50 25.38 -33.45
C ILE A 462 27.32 24.56 -32.44
N TYR A 463 26.62 23.87 -31.53
CA TYR A 463 27.19 22.92 -30.58
C TYR A 463 27.07 21.51 -31.13
N LYS A 464 27.81 20.58 -30.52
CA LYS A 464 27.73 19.16 -30.84
C LYS A 464 26.29 18.66 -30.66
N THR A 465 25.76 17.96 -31.65
CA THR A 465 24.44 17.34 -31.58
C THR A 465 24.50 15.97 -30.91
N MET A 466 23.35 15.47 -30.44
CA MET A 466 23.24 14.13 -29.87
C MET A 466 23.69 13.06 -30.86
N THR A 467 23.30 13.18 -32.13
CA THR A 467 23.70 12.27 -33.20
C THR A 467 25.22 12.24 -33.39
N GLU A 468 25.87 13.41 -33.45
CA GLU A 468 27.34 13.50 -33.55
C GLU A 468 28.02 12.91 -32.32
N LEU A 469 27.49 13.19 -31.11
CA LEU A 469 28.02 12.64 -29.88
C LEU A 469 27.98 11.10 -29.89
N LEU A 470 26.90 10.49 -30.37
CA LEU A 470 26.80 9.03 -30.47
C LEU A 470 27.79 8.45 -31.48
N ASN A 471 28.09 9.18 -32.56
CA ASN A 471 29.04 8.75 -33.60
C ASN A 471 30.51 8.87 -33.18
N ASP A 472 30.83 9.67 -32.15
CA ASP A 472 32.19 9.78 -31.60
C ASP A 472 32.66 8.50 -30.87
N ALA A 473 31.73 7.61 -30.50
CA ALA A 473 32.05 6.38 -29.79
C ALA A 473 32.63 5.33 -30.76
N ASP A 474 33.87 4.89 -30.51
CA ASP A 474 34.48 3.85 -31.32
C ASP A 474 33.93 2.44 -30.98
N GLU A 475 33.80 1.60 -32.01
CA GLU A 475 33.21 0.26 -31.89
C GLU A 475 33.96 -0.66 -30.93
N ALA A 476 35.27 -0.46 -30.74
CA ALA A 476 36.07 -1.30 -29.85
C ALA A 476 35.75 -1.00 -28.38
N SER A 477 35.58 0.28 -28.04
CA SER A 477 35.14 0.73 -26.72
C SER A 477 33.69 0.35 -26.43
N VAL A 478 32.79 0.51 -27.40
CA VAL A 478 31.37 0.11 -27.26
C VAL A 478 31.24 -1.38 -26.91
N LYS A 479 31.95 -2.26 -27.61
CA LYS A 479 31.91 -3.72 -27.36
C LYS A 479 32.48 -4.13 -26.00
N LYS A 480 33.42 -3.35 -25.46
CA LYS A 480 34.07 -3.62 -24.17
C LYS A 480 33.44 -2.88 -23.00
N PHE A 481 32.43 -2.07 -23.27
CA PHE A 481 31.83 -1.21 -22.27
C PHE A 481 31.29 -2.01 -21.08
N GLN A 482 31.57 -1.52 -19.89
CA GLN A 482 30.93 -1.94 -18.64
C GLN A 482 30.57 -0.68 -17.85
N PRO A 483 29.46 -0.69 -17.10
CA PRO A 483 29.14 0.39 -16.16
C PRO A 483 30.28 0.55 -15.16
N THR A 484 30.51 1.78 -14.71
CA THR A 484 31.56 2.10 -13.74
C THR A 484 31.21 1.47 -12.39
N ASP A 485 32.19 0.83 -11.73
CA ASP A 485 32.00 0.31 -10.38
C ASP A 485 31.95 1.45 -9.36
N PHE A 486 30.86 1.52 -8.61
CA PHE A 486 30.72 2.43 -7.48
C PHE A 486 29.75 1.90 -6.43
N ASP A 487 29.85 2.45 -5.22
CA ASP A 487 28.91 2.17 -4.14
C ASP A 487 27.57 2.93 -4.37
N PRO A 488 26.45 2.20 -4.57
CA PRO A 488 25.15 2.81 -4.85
C PRO A 488 24.51 3.48 -3.63
N SER A 489 24.94 3.17 -2.40
CA SER A 489 24.42 3.80 -1.18
C SER A 489 24.91 5.25 -1.02
N SER A 490 26.09 5.56 -1.57
CA SER A 490 26.72 6.88 -1.43
C SER A 490 26.72 7.70 -2.73
N THR A 491 26.64 7.05 -3.90
CA THR A 491 26.64 7.69 -5.22
C THR A 491 25.26 8.27 -5.56
N ILE A 492 25.24 9.54 -5.95
CA ILE A 492 24.01 10.27 -6.30
C ILE A 492 23.60 9.93 -7.73
N ALA A 493 22.41 9.37 -7.89
CA ALA A 493 21.77 9.14 -9.18
C ALA A 493 21.14 10.43 -9.70
N PHE A 494 20.25 11.05 -8.88
CA PHE A 494 19.47 12.21 -9.27
C PHE A 494 19.74 13.43 -8.41
N LEU A 495 19.76 14.58 -9.07
CA LEU A 495 19.62 15.90 -8.48
C LEU A 495 18.27 16.47 -8.89
N THR A 496 17.32 16.46 -7.95
CA THR A 496 15.95 16.91 -8.23
C THR A 496 15.69 18.24 -7.56
N SER A 497 15.32 19.25 -8.34
CA SER A 497 14.88 20.54 -7.80
C SER A 497 13.58 20.35 -7.03
N THR A 498 13.57 20.76 -5.77
CA THR A 498 12.39 20.66 -4.92
C THR A 498 11.64 21.98 -4.93
N SER A 499 10.32 21.89 -5.05
CA SER A 499 9.39 23.03 -4.95
C SER A 499 9.35 23.53 -3.51
N GLY A 500 10.43 24.14 -3.04
CA GLY A 500 10.55 24.68 -1.68
C GLY A 500 9.61 25.87 -1.48
N THR A 501 9.02 25.95 -0.29
CA THR A 501 8.15 27.06 0.17
C THR A 501 8.90 28.36 0.46
N THR A 502 10.24 28.36 0.36
CA THR A 502 11.14 29.45 0.76
C THR A 502 11.68 30.30 -0.41
N GLY A 503 11.18 30.11 -1.63
CA GLY A 503 11.51 30.93 -2.81
C GLY A 503 12.85 30.63 -3.50
N ILE A 504 13.84 30.06 -2.80
CA ILE A 504 15.11 29.62 -3.38
C ILE A 504 15.01 28.13 -3.78
N PRO A 505 15.30 27.75 -5.04
CA PRO A 505 15.29 26.34 -5.46
C PRO A 505 16.32 25.53 -4.67
N LYS A 506 15.86 24.49 -3.96
CA LYS A 506 16.73 23.51 -3.31
C LYS A 506 16.88 22.31 -4.24
N THR A 507 18.00 21.59 -4.15
CA THR A 507 18.24 20.40 -4.99
C THR A 507 18.48 19.18 -4.11
N ALA A 508 17.53 18.25 -4.08
CA ALA A 508 17.64 17.01 -3.32
C ALA A 508 18.64 16.05 -3.99
N MET A 509 19.53 15.47 -3.18
CA MET A 509 20.48 14.44 -3.61
C MET A 509 19.91 13.04 -3.35
N ILE A 510 19.58 12.33 -4.42
CA ILE A 510 18.96 11.01 -4.36
C ILE A 510 19.97 9.96 -4.85
N THR A 511 20.24 8.94 -4.05
CA THR A 511 21.23 7.90 -4.37
C THR A 511 20.65 6.82 -5.28
N HIS A 512 21.52 5.99 -5.87
CA HIS A 512 21.09 4.81 -6.62
C HIS A 512 20.28 3.86 -5.72
N GLU A 513 20.75 3.65 -4.49
CA GLU A 513 20.07 2.79 -3.51
C GLU A 513 18.72 3.34 -3.07
N ASN A 514 18.60 4.66 -2.84
CA ASN A 514 17.31 5.27 -2.49
C ASN A 514 16.22 4.87 -3.48
N LEU A 515 16.50 5.01 -4.79
CA LEU A 515 15.57 4.72 -5.88
C LEU A 515 15.32 3.22 -6.08
N ALA A 516 16.36 2.40 -5.94
CA ALA A 516 16.26 0.95 -6.08
C ALA A 516 15.32 0.35 -5.01
N ILE A 517 15.30 0.92 -3.81
CA ILE A 517 14.48 0.47 -2.68
C ILE A 517 13.07 1.09 -2.71
N SER A 518 12.93 2.39 -2.95
CA SER A 518 11.65 3.10 -2.80
C SER A 518 10.66 2.84 -3.94
N LEU A 519 11.13 2.83 -5.18
CA LEU A 519 10.28 2.85 -6.37
C LEU A 519 9.53 1.52 -6.64
N PRO A 520 10.06 0.33 -6.31
CA PRO A 520 9.31 -0.92 -6.40
C PRO A 520 7.96 -0.88 -5.67
N TYR A 521 7.83 -0.12 -4.57
CA TYR A 521 6.58 -0.01 -3.82
C TYR A 521 5.40 0.57 -4.62
N ILE A 522 5.64 1.25 -5.75
CA ILE A 522 4.58 1.68 -6.68
C ILE A 522 3.79 0.48 -7.21
N TRP A 523 4.45 -0.66 -7.39
CA TRP A 523 3.86 -1.89 -7.94
C TRP A 523 3.53 -2.94 -6.88
N LYS A 524 3.51 -2.56 -5.59
CA LYS A 524 3.26 -3.47 -4.46
C LYS A 524 1.92 -4.21 -4.55
N THR A 525 0.92 -3.63 -5.21
CA THR A 525 -0.41 -4.24 -5.41
C THR A 525 -0.47 -5.20 -6.61
N MET A 526 0.62 -5.34 -7.38
CA MET A 526 0.72 -6.22 -8.55
C MET A 526 1.35 -7.54 -8.17
N SER A 527 0.94 -8.63 -8.84
CA SER A 527 1.46 -9.97 -8.59
C SER A 527 2.15 -10.63 -9.78
N LYS A 528 2.10 -10.00 -10.96
CA LYS A 528 2.66 -10.54 -12.21
C LYS A 528 3.93 -9.78 -12.57
N PHE A 529 5.06 -10.48 -12.52
CA PHE A 529 6.36 -9.95 -12.92
C PHE A 529 7.14 -10.99 -13.74
N PRO A 530 7.95 -10.58 -14.73
CA PRO A 530 8.03 -9.21 -15.26
C PRO A 530 6.72 -8.75 -15.92
N SER A 531 6.67 -7.47 -16.29
CA SER A 531 5.55 -6.82 -16.99
C SER A 531 4.26 -6.71 -16.16
N PRO A 532 4.29 -6.03 -15.00
CA PRO A 532 3.07 -5.77 -14.21
C PRO A 532 2.05 -4.93 -14.99
N ILE A 533 2.54 -4.17 -15.98
CA ILE A 533 1.77 -3.39 -16.95
C ILE A 533 2.36 -3.61 -18.35
N LYS A 534 1.59 -3.29 -19.39
CA LYS A 534 2.02 -3.42 -20.78
C LYS A 534 2.56 -2.09 -21.32
N ILE A 535 1.78 -1.03 -21.16
CA ILE A 535 2.10 0.31 -21.66
C ILE A 535 1.79 1.35 -20.58
N SER A 536 2.82 2.09 -20.15
CA SER A 536 2.71 3.25 -19.26
C SER A 536 2.59 4.53 -20.10
N PHE A 537 1.51 5.30 -19.92
CA PHE A 537 1.40 6.62 -20.53
C PHE A 537 2.08 7.67 -19.64
N VAL A 538 3.27 8.11 -20.06
CA VAL A 538 4.09 9.10 -19.37
C VAL A 538 3.68 10.51 -19.81
N VAL A 539 2.77 11.12 -19.04
CA VAL A 539 2.32 12.52 -19.22
C VAL A 539 3.10 13.53 -18.38
N SER A 540 3.91 13.05 -17.43
CA SER A 540 4.73 13.91 -16.57
C SER A 540 5.91 14.50 -17.35
N PRO A 541 6.22 15.80 -17.23
CA PRO A 541 7.42 16.38 -17.83
C PRO A 541 8.72 15.74 -17.33
N ALA A 542 9.76 15.71 -18.16
CA ALA A 542 11.02 14.99 -17.91
C ALA A 542 11.79 15.44 -16.66
N GLN A 543 11.60 16.68 -16.18
CA GLN A 543 12.23 17.19 -14.97
C GLN A 543 11.75 16.53 -13.67
N TRP A 544 10.60 15.85 -13.71
CA TRP A 544 10.04 15.23 -12.52
C TRP A 544 10.57 13.82 -12.33
N ILE A 545 10.81 13.46 -11.06
CA ILE A 545 11.23 12.12 -10.65
C ILE A 545 10.27 11.03 -11.18
N THR A 546 8.99 11.36 -11.39
CA THR A 546 8.01 10.46 -12.01
C THR A 546 8.44 9.95 -13.39
N THR A 547 9.04 10.81 -14.21
CA THR A 547 9.54 10.42 -15.54
C THR A 547 10.86 9.65 -15.42
N GLY A 548 11.76 10.09 -14.53
CA GLY A 548 12.99 9.36 -14.20
C GLY A 548 12.73 7.94 -13.70
N PHE A 549 11.69 7.73 -12.88
CA PHE A 549 11.19 6.42 -12.47
C PHE A 549 10.83 5.54 -13.67
N ASN A 550 10.07 6.07 -14.64
CA ASN A 550 9.73 5.32 -15.84
C ASN A 550 10.99 4.95 -16.65
N TYR A 551 11.98 5.85 -16.74
CA TYR A 551 13.25 5.57 -17.42
C TYR A 551 14.06 4.44 -16.78
N ILE A 552 14.01 4.32 -15.44
CA ILE A 552 14.66 3.21 -14.71
C ILE A 552 13.85 1.92 -14.82
N PHE A 553 12.55 1.95 -14.54
CA PHE A 553 11.78 0.73 -14.31
C PHE A 553 11.11 0.15 -15.54
N SER A 554 10.95 0.90 -16.63
CA SER A 554 10.41 0.30 -17.85
C SER A 554 11.33 -0.76 -18.47
N PRO A 555 12.67 -0.61 -18.51
CA PRO A 555 13.53 -1.72 -18.91
C PRO A 555 13.54 -2.83 -17.86
N VAL A 556 13.64 -2.49 -16.57
CA VAL A 556 13.76 -3.49 -15.49
C VAL A 556 12.50 -4.35 -15.34
N LEU A 557 11.33 -3.74 -15.33
CA LEU A 557 10.03 -4.43 -15.21
C LEU A 557 9.42 -4.80 -16.56
N LYS A 558 10.10 -4.53 -17.69
CA LYS A 558 9.66 -4.85 -19.05
C LYS A 558 8.26 -4.34 -19.41
N PHE A 559 8.11 -3.01 -19.48
CA PHE A 559 6.91 -2.37 -20.04
C PHE A 559 7.27 -1.28 -21.04
N THR A 560 6.39 -1.02 -22.00
CA THR A 560 6.60 0.03 -23.00
C THR A 560 6.19 1.40 -22.43
N ARG A 561 7.03 2.42 -22.63
CA ARG A 561 6.71 3.81 -22.29
C ARG A 561 6.09 4.51 -23.49
N LEU A 562 4.84 4.92 -23.38
CA LEU A 562 4.24 5.87 -24.31
C LEU A 562 4.49 7.28 -23.76
N GLN A 563 5.29 8.08 -24.43
CA GLN A 563 5.56 9.48 -24.08
C GLN A 563 5.34 10.37 -25.30
N THR A 564 5.43 11.69 -25.17
CA THR A 564 5.28 12.58 -26.34
C THR A 564 6.13 13.84 -26.29
N SER A 565 6.71 14.20 -27.43
CA SER A 565 7.48 15.44 -27.61
C SER A 565 6.63 16.69 -27.81
N LYS A 566 5.31 16.53 -27.97
CA LYS A 566 4.33 17.62 -28.00
C LYS A 566 3.73 17.86 -26.62
N PRO A 567 3.29 19.10 -26.31
CA PRO A 567 2.44 19.36 -25.15
C PRO A 567 1.20 18.45 -25.16
N VAL A 568 0.85 17.91 -24.00
CA VAL A 568 -0.33 17.04 -23.84
C VAL A 568 -1.59 17.91 -23.75
N THR A 569 -2.28 18.11 -24.87
CA THR A 569 -3.64 18.70 -24.90
C THR A 569 -4.69 17.59 -24.74
N PRO A 570 -5.96 17.91 -24.39
CA PRO A 570 -7.02 16.91 -24.33
C PRO A 570 -7.24 16.14 -25.65
N GLU A 571 -7.10 16.82 -26.79
CA GLU A 571 -7.21 16.19 -28.12
C GLU A 571 -6.04 15.23 -28.35
N HIS A 572 -4.80 15.69 -28.14
CA HIS A 572 -3.60 14.87 -28.31
C HIS A 572 -3.59 13.67 -27.35
N PHE A 573 -4.01 13.88 -26.10
CA PHE A 573 -4.21 12.78 -25.15
C PHE A 573 -5.21 11.76 -25.66
N GLY A 574 -6.37 12.23 -26.14
CA GLY A 574 -7.41 11.35 -26.65
C GLY A 574 -6.97 10.53 -27.86
N ASP A 575 -6.27 11.15 -28.81
CA ASP A 575 -5.70 10.48 -29.99
C ASP A 575 -4.74 9.36 -29.59
N LEU A 576 -3.85 9.64 -28.63
CA LEU A 576 -2.88 8.66 -28.14
C LEU A 576 -3.53 7.51 -27.37
N VAL A 577 -4.52 7.81 -26.52
CA VAL A 577 -5.28 6.78 -25.78
C VAL A 577 -6.02 5.86 -26.74
N ASN A 578 -6.75 6.44 -27.71
CA ASN A 578 -7.53 5.66 -28.67
C ASN A 578 -6.63 4.80 -29.58
N LYS A 579 -5.45 5.30 -29.96
CA LYS A 579 -4.51 4.60 -30.84
C LYS A 579 -3.70 3.50 -30.12
N TYR A 580 -3.10 3.82 -28.98
CA TYR A 580 -2.12 2.94 -28.32
C TYR A 580 -2.70 2.17 -27.13
N ARG A 581 -3.90 2.54 -26.64
CA ARG A 581 -4.62 1.88 -25.52
C ARG A 581 -3.72 1.57 -24.31
N PRO A 582 -3.05 2.58 -23.73
CA PRO A 582 -2.20 2.39 -22.55
C PRO A 582 -3.00 1.83 -21.37
N ASN A 583 -2.44 0.85 -20.65
CA ASN A 583 -3.14 0.21 -19.53
C ASN A 583 -2.75 0.78 -18.16
N TYR A 584 -1.78 1.69 -18.12
CA TYR A 584 -1.37 2.40 -16.92
C TYR A 584 -1.09 3.87 -17.18
N ILE A 585 -1.44 4.72 -16.21
CA ILE A 585 -1.07 6.14 -16.20
C ILE A 585 -0.86 6.63 -14.77
N LEU A 586 0.21 7.41 -14.57
CA LEU A 586 0.45 8.20 -13.37
C LEU A 586 0.32 9.69 -13.72
N CYS A 587 -0.72 10.34 -13.20
CA CYS A 587 -1.06 11.71 -13.58
C CYS A 587 -1.31 12.59 -12.35
N ASN A 588 -1.09 13.90 -12.48
CA ASN A 588 -1.50 14.83 -11.45
C ASN A 588 -3.03 15.10 -11.50
N PRO A 589 -3.69 15.30 -10.35
CA PRO A 589 -5.14 15.51 -10.28
C PRO A 589 -5.67 16.69 -11.09
N VAL A 590 -4.88 17.77 -11.23
CA VAL A 590 -5.29 18.98 -11.96
C VAL A 590 -5.41 18.68 -13.45
N LEU A 591 -4.38 18.07 -14.04
CA LEU A 591 -4.39 17.64 -15.43
C LEU A 591 -5.44 16.55 -15.66
N MET A 592 -5.54 15.57 -14.77
CA MET A 592 -6.53 14.49 -14.92
C MET A 592 -7.97 15.02 -14.93
N ARG A 593 -8.30 16.04 -14.12
CA ARG A 593 -9.63 16.69 -14.19
C ARG A 593 -9.92 17.27 -15.57
N THR A 594 -8.99 18.04 -16.12
CA THR A 594 -9.14 18.62 -17.46
C THR A 594 -9.30 17.53 -18.52
N LEU A 595 -8.45 16.49 -18.48
CA LEU A 595 -8.52 15.37 -19.42
C LEU A 595 -9.85 14.60 -19.31
N ALA A 596 -10.30 14.31 -18.09
CA ALA A 596 -11.55 13.60 -17.85
C ALA A 596 -12.81 14.39 -18.22
N GLU A 597 -12.70 15.70 -18.45
CA GLU A 597 -13.80 16.56 -18.91
C GLU A 597 -13.77 16.85 -20.41
N GLN A 598 -12.57 16.97 -20.99
CA GLN A 598 -12.39 17.53 -22.33
C GLN A 598 -11.83 16.53 -23.33
N ALA A 599 -11.14 15.47 -22.90
CA ALA A 599 -10.55 14.51 -23.83
C ALA A 599 -11.60 13.54 -24.35
N ASN A 600 -11.72 13.44 -25.67
CA ASN A 600 -12.63 12.51 -26.32
C ASN A 600 -11.96 11.13 -26.51
N CYS A 601 -11.97 10.30 -25.46
CA CYS A 601 -11.35 8.98 -25.50
C CYS A 601 -12.01 7.95 -24.59
N ASP A 602 -11.67 6.69 -24.85
CA ASP A 602 -12.09 5.53 -24.07
C ASP A 602 -11.12 5.28 -22.90
N PHE A 603 -11.48 5.77 -21.72
CA PHE A 603 -10.70 5.59 -20.49
C PHE A 603 -10.67 4.13 -20.00
N THR A 604 -11.48 3.21 -20.55
CA THR A 604 -11.52 1.81 -20.11
C THR A 604 -10.27 1.03 -20.47
N CYS A 605 -9.38 1.57 -21.31
CA CYS A 605 -8.07 0.96 -21.53
C CYS A 605 -7.18 1.00 -20.29
N PHE A 606 -7.37 1.98 -19.40
CA PHE A 606 -6.62 2.10 -18.15
C PHE A 606 -7.14 1.09 -17.14
N GLU A 607 -6.54 -0.10 -17.14
CA GLU A 607 -6.73 -1.11 -16.10
C GLU A 607 -6.31 -0.57 -14.73
N GLN A 608 -5.32 0.33 -14.71
CA GLN A 608 -4.77 0.92 -13.50
C GLN A 608 -4.45 2.41 -13.67
N MET A 609 -4.71 3.18 -12.62
CA MET A 609 -4.43 4.61 -12.62
C MET A 609 -3.86 5.04 -11.28
N SER A 610 -2.83 5.87 -11.32
CA SER A 610 -2.24 6.48 -10.14
C SER A 610 -2.40 8.00 -10.22
N LEU A 611 -2.90 8.61 -9.15
CA LEU A 611 -3.02 10.06 -8.97
C LEU A 611 -2.03 10.52 -7.90
N ALA A 612 -1.18 11.48 -8.23
CA ALA A 612 -0.12 11.91 -7.31
C ALA A 612 0.30 13.37 -7.51
N GLY A 613 1.12 13.86 -6.58
CA GLY A 613 1.82 15.16 -6.70
C GLY A 613 1.06 16.36 -6.16
N SER A 614 -0.25 16.24 -5.90
CA SER A 614 -1.08 17.22 -5.19
C SER A 614 -2.21 16.52 -4.46
N TYR A 615 -3.00 17.27 -3.69
CA TYR A 615 -4.24 16.76 -3.11
C TYR A 615 -5.15 16.13 -4.17
N VAL A 616 -5.72 14.96 -3.84
CA VAL A 616 -6.64 14.20 -4.68
C VAL A 616 -7.99 14.17 -3.98
N SER A 617 -9.04 14.72 -4.59
CA SER A 617 -10.38 14.67 -3.99
C SER A 617 -11.00 13.28 -4.15
N PRO A 618 -11.78 12.79 -3.16
CA PRO A 618 -12.53 11.55 -3.28
C PRO A 618 -13.46 11.52 -4.51
N GLU A 619 -14.05 12.68 -4.84
CA GLU A 619 -14.91 12.88 -6.02
C GLU A 619 -14.18 12.59 -7.34
N LEU A 620 -12.91 13.00 -7.45
CA LEU A 620 -12.10 12.72 -8.63
C LEU A 620 -11.81 11.22 -8.71
N VAL A 621 -11.47 10.57 -7.61
CA VAL A 621 -11.25 9.11 -7.57
C VAL A 621 -12.49 8.37 -8.03
N GLU A 622 -13.66 8.69 -7.48
CA GLU A 622 -14.92 8.07 -7.87
C GLU A 622 -15.25 8.31 -9.35
N LYS A 623 -15.05 9.54 -9.84
CA LYS A 623 -15.21 9.87 -11.27
C LYS A 623 -14.30 9.01 -12.14
N MET A 624 -13.02 8.85 -11.77
CA MET A 624 -12.07 8.05 -12.54
C MET A 624 -12.38 6.56 -12.47
N LYS A 625 -12.83 6.03 -11.32
CA LYS A 625 -13.29 4.64 -11.22
C LYS A 625 -14.46 4.37 -12.18
N LYS A 626 -15.42 5.30 -12.27
CA LYS A 626 -16.55 5.21 -13.22
C LYS A 626 -16.10 5.26 -14.68
N LEU A 627 -15.19 6.18 -15.03
CA LEU A 627 -14.69 6.36 -16.40
C LEU A 627 -13.83 5.18 -16.87
N THR A 628 -12.97 4.66 -16.00
CA THR A 628 -12.07 3.53 -16.30
C THR A 628 -12.75 2.18 -16.17
N GLN A 629 -13.88 2.10 -15.46
CA GLN A 629 -14.51 0.84 -15.03
C GLN A 629 -13.54 -0.06 -14.23
N SER A 630 -12.56 0.55 -13.56
CA SER A 630 -11.57 -0.13 -12.73
C SER A 630 -11.63 0.36 -11.29
N GLU A 631 -11.46 -0.56 -10.34
CA GLU A 631 -11.29 -0.23 -8.93
C GLU A 631 -9.85 0.18 -8.59
N ASP A 632 -8.90 -0.05 -9.50
CA ASP A 632 -7.46 0.20 -9.31
C ASP A 632 -7.09 1.67 -9.62
N VAL A 633 -7.74 2.60 -8.93
CA VAL A 633 -7.40 4.04 -8.94
C VAL A 633 -6.73 4.41 -7.62
N PHE A 634 -5.41 4.55 -7.63
CA PHE A 634 -4.55 4.73 -6.46
C PHE A 634 -4.17 6.19 -6.20
N ILE A 635 -4.03 6.58 -4.93
CA ILE A 635 -3.54 7.89 -4.52
C ILE A 635 -2.10 7.79 -4.02
N HIS A 636 -1.10 8.16 -4.80
CA HIS A 636 0.29 8.13 -4.29
C HIS A 636 0.66 9.47 -3.66
N TYR A 637 1.07 9.41 -2.40
CA TYR A 637 1.82 10.50 -1.77
C TYR A 637 3.32 10.20 -1.85
N GLY A 638 4.09 11.26 -2.07
CA GLY A 638 5.54 11.22 -2.18
C GLY A 638 6.10 12.62 -2.39
N MET A 639 7.41 12.74 -2.20
CA MET A 639 8.19 13.95 -2.43
C MET A 639 9.59 13.59 -2.90
N SER A 640 10.31 14.55 -3.49
CA SER A 640 11.66 14.32 -4.00
C SER A 640 12.60 13.80 -2.91
N GLU A 641 12.45 14.31 -1.68
CA GLU A 641 13.22 13.92 -0.50
C GLU A 641 12.93 12.49 0.01
N LEU A 642 11.86 11.84 -0.48
CA LEU A 642 11.52 10.44 -0.20
C LEU A 642 11.80 9.52 -1.39
N SER A 643 12.38 10.04 -2.47
CA SER A 643 12.84 9.25 -3.62
C SER A 643 11.76 8.40 -4.30
N GLY A 644 10.47 8.68 -4.08
CA GLY A 644 9.38 7.81 -4.53
C GLY A 644 8.08 8.03 -3.76
N THR A 645 7.31 6.95 -3.61
CA THR A 645 6.06 6.96 -2.83
C THR A 645 6.32 6.58 -1.38
N ALA A 646 5.69 7.30 -0.45
CA ALA A 646 5.87 7.08 0.99
C ALA A 646 4.91 6.02 1.55
N PHE A 647 3.81 5.76 0.85
CA PHE A 647 2.72 4.90 1.31
C PHE A 647 2.29 3.91 0.25
N VAL A 648 1.73 2.79 0.71
CA VAL A 648 1.14 1.73 -0.09
C VAL A 648 -0.34 1.60 0.22
N HIS A 649 -1.15 1.33 -0.81
CA HIS A 649 -2.59 1.11 -0.66
C HIS A 649 -2.89 -0.37 -0.52
N ASP A 650 -3.72 -0.71 0.47
CA ASP A 650 -4.56 -1.90 0.38
C ASP A 650 -5.79 -1.54 -0.47
N CYS A 651 -6.30 -2.45 -1.30
CA CYS A 651 -7.52 -2.22 -2.09
C CYS A 651 -8.67 -3.04 -1.52
N PRO A 652 -9.82 -2.45 -1.13
CA PRO A 652 -10.11 -1.02 -1.18
C PRO A 652 -9.42 -0.26 -0.04
N ALA A 653 -8.87 0.91 -0.37
CA ALA A 653 -8.33 1.83 0.63
C ALA A 653 -9.48 2.63 1.27
N PRO A 654 -9.37 2.99 2.56
CA PRO A 654 -10.33 3.91 3.16
C PRO A 654 -10.43 5.23 2.36
N PRO A 655 -11.63 5.77 2.12
CA PRO A 655 -11.79 7.02 1.38
C PRO A 655 -10.92 8.15 1.95
N GLY A 656 -10.17 8.82 1.07
CA GLY A 656 -9.30 9.93 1.45
C GLY A 656 -7.96 9.53 2.10
N SER A 657 -7.73 8.24 2.37
CA SER A 657 -6.43 7.78 2.85
C SER A 657 -5.36 7.86 1.76
N CYS A 658 -4.14 8.20 2.16
CA CYS A 658 -2.95 8.08 1.32
C CYS A 658 -2.31 6.68 1.37
N GLY A 659 -2.86 5.75 2.16
CA GLY A 659 -2.34 4.40 2.37
C GLY A 659 -1.63 4.23 3.72
N ARG A 660 -0.84 3.16 3.84
CA ARG A 660 0.02 2.86 5.00
C ARG A 660 1.49 3.10 4.68
N PRO A 661 2.35 3.42 5.66
CA PRO A 661 3.80 3.51 5.48
C PRO A 661 4.37 2.38 4.62
N ALA A 662 5.11 2.74 3.56
CA ALA A 662 5.87 1.76 2.79
C ALA A 662 6.99 1.18 3.68
N GLY A 663 7.31 -0.11 3.51
CA GLY A 663 8.31 -0.80 4.34
C GLY A 663 9.74 -0.27 4.21
N SER A 664 9.99 0.69 3.32
CA SER A 664 11.26 1.42 3.20
C SER A 664 11.39 2.61 4.16
N PHE A 665 10.36 2.89 4.96
CA PHE A 665 10.35 3.97 5.94
C PHE A 665 9.79 3.53 7.30
N ASP A 666 10.48 3.96 8.34
CA ASP A 666 9.86 4.23 9.64
C ASP A 666 9.18 5.61 9.56
N CYS A 667 7.98 5.71 10.15
CA CYS A 667 7.18 6.93 10.17
C CYS A 667 6.70 7.24 11.59
N LYS A 668 6.70 8.52 11.97
CA LYS A 668 6.02 8.99 13.19
C LYS A 668 5.37 10.34 12.97
N LEU A 669 4.30 10.62 13.71
CA LEU A 669 3.66 11.93 13.75
C LEU A 669 4.22 12.71 14.93
N VAL A 670 4.56 13.98 14.72
CA VAL A 670 5.15 14.85 15.74
C VAL A 670 4.39 16.17 15.78
N ASP A 671 3.98 16.61 16.96
CA ASP A 671 3.39 17.92 17.13
C ASP A 671 4.45 19.00 16.80
N PRO A 672 4.20 19.88 15.81
CA PRO A 672 5.21 20.81 15.30
C PRO A 672 5.58 21.92 16.29
N GLU A 673 4.80 22.14 17.36
CA GLU A 673 5.05 23.17 18.37
C GLU A 673 5.78 22.60 19.59
N THR A 674 5.30 21.44 20.09
CA THR A 674 5.81 20.81 21.30
C THR A 674 6.94 19.81 21.03
N HIS A 675 7.12 19.42 19.76
CA HIS A 675 8.05 18.36 19.32
C HIS A 675 7.83 17.00 19.99
N LYS A 676 6.63 16.76 20.53
CA LYS A 676 6.23 15.48 21.12
C LYS A 676 5.63 14.59 20.05
N GLU A 677 5.91 13.29 20.16
CA GLU A 677 5.30 12.29 19.29
C GLU A 677 3.80 12.20 19.57
N VAL A 678 3.02 12.16 18.48
CA VAL A 678 1.56 11.99 18.48
C VAL A 678 1.27 10.50 18.28
N THR A 679 0.76 9.85 19.34
CA THR A 679 0.56 8.39 19.36
C THR A 679 -0.93 8.00 19.29
N GLU A 680 -1.81 8.96 19.48
CA GLU A 680 -3.24 8.81 19.47
C GLU A 680 -3.76 8.83 18.02
N PRO A 681 -4.68 7.92 17.63
CA PRO A 681 -5.33 7.99 16.33
C PRO A 681 -6.18 9.27 16.22
N HIS A 682 -6.36 9.75 14.98
CA HIS A 682 -7.15 10.93 14.62
C HIS A 682 -6.63 12.26 15.20
N VAL A 683 -5.40 12.29 15.72
CA VAL A 683 -4.71 13.50 16.15
C VAL A 683 -3.70 13.93 15.07
N GLN A 684 -3.67 15.23 14.78
CA GLN A 684 -2.82 15.79 13.75
C GLN A 684 -1.37 15.94 14.25
N GLY A 685 -0.42 15.67 13.37
CA GLY A 685 1.00 15.94 13.59
C GLY A 685 1.75 16.10 12.26
N GLU A 686 2.93 16.71 12.33
CA GLU A 686 3.88 16.69 11.22
C GLU A 686 4.43 15.28 11.04
N LEU A 687 4.41 14.78 9.81
CA LEU A 687 4.91 13.44 9.52
C LEU A 687 6.43 13.47 9.35
N TRP A 688 7.11 12.61 10.11
CA TRP A 688 8.56 12.45 10.06
C TRP A 688 8.91 11.06 9.54
N PHE A 689 9.96 10.98 8.73
CA PHE A 689 10.42 9.74 8.11
C PHE A 689 11.85 9.39 8.50
N LYS A 690 12.15 8.10 8.57
CA LYS A 690 13.52 7.58 8.68
C LYS A 690 13.63 6.30 7.88
N GLY A 691 14.74 6.08 7.19
CA GLY A 691 14.92 4.86 6.39
C GLY A 691 15.81 5.05 5.16
N PRO A 692 16.13 3.95 4.47
CA PRO A 692 17.08 3.94 3.35
C PRO A 692 16.57 4.64 2.09
N ALA A 693 15.29 4.98 2.00
CA ALA A 693 14.71 5.72 0.86
C ALA A 693 14.71 7.25 1.04
N VAL A 694 15.05 7.75 2.24
CA VAL A 694 15.20 9.18 2.51
C VAL A 694 16.44 9.70 1.79
N PHE A 695 16.31 10.84 1.11
CA PHE A 695 17.38 11.51 0.39
C PHE A 695 18.60 11.79 1.28
N LYS A 696 19.78 11.94 0.66
CA LYS A 696 21.04 12.21 1.37
C LYS A 696 21.12 13.62 1.98
N GLY A 697 20.28 14.55 1.51
CA GLY A 697 20.31 15.96 1.86
C GLY A 697 20.26 16.87 0.62
N TYR A 698 20.39 18.17 0.85
CA TYR A 698 20.38 19.18 -0.22
C TYR A 698 21.78 19.44 -0.76
N HIS A 699 21.92 19.41 -2.09
CA HIS A 699 23.17 19.59 -2.79
C HIS A 699 23.77 20.98 -2.52
N ASN A 700 25.04 21.00 -2.10
CA ASN A 700 25.78 22.23 -1.75
C ASN A 700 25.04 23.14 -0.73
N ASN A 701 24.19 22.55 0.12
CA ASN A 701 23.46 23.29 1.14
C ASN A 701 23.39 22.52 2.50
N PRO A 702 24.53 22.41 3.22
CA PRO A 702 24.61 21.64 4.45
C PRO A 702 23.81 22.25 5.61
N GLU A 703 23.61 23.57 5.62
CA GLU A 703 22.84 24.26 6.66
C GLU A 703 21.36 23.89 6.59
N VAL A 704 20.73 24.05 5.42
CA VAL A 704 19.33 23.67 5.22
C VAL A 704 19.16 22.17 5.39
N THR A 705 20.15 21.36 4.98
CA THR A 705 20.13 19.92 5.25
C THR A 705 20.02 19.66 6.75
N ARG A 706 20.89 20.24 7.58
CA ARG A 706 20.88 20.07 9.03
C ARG A 706 19.55 20.48 9.68
N GLU A 707 18.95 21.59 9.22
CA GLU A 707 17.66 22.08 9.74
C GLU A 707 16.47 21.18 9.39
N THR A 708 16.60 20.40 8.31
CA THR A 708 15.54 19.55 7.79
C THR A 708 15.48 18.19 8.49
N PHE A 709 16.59 17.78 9.12
CA PHE A 709 16.65 16.58 9.95
C PHE A 709 16.55 16.94 11.44
N SER A 710 15.94 16.07 12.23
CA SER A 710 16.06 16.13 13.69
C SER A 710 17.43 15.63 14.15
N ASP A 711 17.78 15.92 15.40
CA ASP A 711 19.05 15.49 16.00
C ASP A 711 19.21 13.95 16.02
N ASP A 712 18.09 13.21 16.12
CA ASP A 712 18.03 11.74 16.07
C ASP A 712 17.87 11.17 14.64
N GLY A 713 18.02 12.02 13.62
CA GLY A 713 18.13 11.63 12.21
C GLY A 713 16.81 11.38 11.48
N TRP A 714 15.69 11.93 11.97
CA TRP A 714 14.42 11.89 11.26
C TRP A 714 14.29 13.06 10.29
N PHE A 715 13.86 12.76 9.07
CA PHE A 715 13.51 13.76 8.08
C PHE A 715 12.14 14.35 8.37
N ARG A 716 12.07 15.67 8.57
CA ARG A 716 10.82 16.42 8.80
C ARG A 716 10.23 16.81 7.46
N CYS A 717 9.13 16.17 7.04
CA CYS A 717 8.62 16.37 5.68
C CYS A 717 7.91 17.72 5.46
N GLY A 718 7.50 18.41 6.53
CA GLY A 718 6.79 19.67 6.46
C GLY A 718 5.30 19.55 6.12
N ASP A 719 4.75 18.33 6.10
CA ASP A 719 3.34 18.04 5.82
C ASP A 719 2.65 17.48 7.07
N ILE A 720 1.43 17.96 7.33
CA ILE A 720 0.58 17.57 8.46
C ILE A 720 -0.32 16.42 8.04
N PHE A 721 -0.37 15.40 8.88
CA PHE A 721 -1.18 14.21 8.71
C PHE A 721 -1.89 13.86 10.02
N TYR A 722 -2.92 13.01 9.92
CA TYR A 722 -3.35 12.16 11.02
C TYR A 722 -3.39 10.71 10.53
N ARG A 723 -3.54 9.77 11.46
CA ARG A 723 -3.75 8.36 11.12
C ARG A 723 -4.95 7.78 11.85
N ASP A 724 -5.52 6.71 11.31
CA ASP A 724 -6.51 5.90 12.03
C ASP A 724 -5.83 4.84 12.94
N GLU A 725 -6.65 3.98 13.54
CA GLU A 725 -6.25 2.85 14.37
C GLU A 725 -5.49 1.77 13.58
N SER A 726 -5.69 1.72 12.27
CA SER A 726 -5.11 0.76 11.33
C SER A 726 -3.88 1.30 10.58
N TRP A 727 -3.34 2.44 11.04
CA TRP A 727 -2.21 3.15 10.44
C TRP A 727 -2.42 3.59 8.98
N ASN A 728 -3.67 3.72 8.55
CA ASN A 728 -3.96 4.47 7.33
C ASN A 728 -3.73 5.95 7.63
N VAL A 729 -2.92 6.59 6.80
CA VAL A 729 -2.58 8.00 6.98
C VAL A 729 -3.44 8.89 6.07
N TYR A 730 -3.74 10.08 6.55
CA TYR A 730 -4.61 11.03 5.89
C TYR A 730 -3.90 12.38 5.85
N PHE A 731 -3.64 12.85 4.63
CA PHE A 731 -3.04 14.16 4.43
C PHE A 731 -4.00 15.27 4.83
N VAL A 732 -3.52 16.22 5.61
CA VAL A 732 -4.28 17.39 6.04
C VAL A 732 -3.86 18.61 5.23
N GLU A 733 -2.61 19.05 5.38
CA GLU A 733 -2.12 20.29 4.79
C GLU A 733 -0.59 20.35 4.85
N ARG A 734 0.03 21.23 4.05
CA ARG A 734 1.43 21.59 4.28
C ARG A 734 1.55 22.56 5.45
N TYR A 735 2.39 22.26 6.43
CA TYR A 735 2.56 23.10 7.62
C TYR A 735 2.86 24.56 7.27
N LYS A 736 3.73 24.80 6.28
CA LYS A 736 4.11 26.14 5.82
C LYS A 736 3.07 26.85 4.94
N SER A 737 1.99 26.18 4.54
CA SER A 737 0.90 26.77 3.74
C SER A 737 -0.26 27.28 4.59
N LEU A 738 -0.29 26.97 5.88
CA LEU A 738 -1.35 27.41 6.78
C LEU A 738 -1.38 28.94 6.88
N LEU A 739 -2.55 29.52 6.60
CA LEU A 739 -2.77 30.96 6.72
C LEU A 739 -2.93 31.32 8.19
N LYS A 740 -2.34 32.43 8.61
CA LYS A 740 -2.41 32.88 10.00
C LYS A 740 -3.49 33.95 10.10
N TYR A 741 -4.69 33.57 10.51
CA TYR A 741 -5.79 34.51 10.75
C TYR A 741 -6.05 34.68 12.25
N ASN A 742 -5.66 35.82 12.81
CA ASN A 742 -5.53 36.06 14.25
C ASN A 742 -4.64 34.96 14.89
N ASN A 743 -5.14 34.31 15.95
CA ASN A 743 -4.46 33.20 16.62
C ASN A 743 -4.86 31.83 16.05
N HIS A 744 -5.43 31.77 14.84
CA HIS A 744 -5.88 30.54 14.20
C HIS A 744 -5.05 30.23 12.96
N GLN A 745 -4.77 28.95 12.77
CA GLN A 745 -4.22 28.43 11.53
C GLN A 745 -5.39 27.98 10.65
N VAL A 746 -5.53 28.62 9.48
CA VAL A 746 -6.57 28.30 8.50
C VAL A 746 -5.92 27.51 7.37
N SER A 747 -6.43 26.31 7.09
CA SER A 747 -6.01 25.51 5.94
C SER A 747 -6.64 26.05 4.65
N PRO A 748 -5.83 26.48 3.66
CA PRO A 748 -6.34 26.76 2.32
C PRO A 748 -7.11 25.59 1.72
N LEU A 749 -6.60 24.36 1.86
CA LEU A 749 -7.23 23.18 1.27
C LEU A 749 -8.63 22.91 1.82
N GLU A 750 -8.85 23.11 3.12
CA GLU A 750 -10.18 22.95 3.73
C GLU A 750 -11.21 23.89 3.09
N VAL A 751 -10.84 25.15 2.88
CA VAL A 751 -11.69 26.16 2.24
C VAL A 751 -11.86 25.83 0.75
N GLU A 752 -10.80 25.42 0.06
CA GLU A 752 -10.84 24.96 -1.34
C GLU A 752 -11.82 23.79 -1.52
N MET A 753 -11.79 22.79 -0.63
CA MET A 753 -12.68 21.63 -0.69
C MET A 753 -14.15 22.00 -0.55
N VAL A 754 -14.49 22.96 0.30
CA VAL A 754 -15.87 23.45 0.44
C VAL A 754 -16.31 24.17 -0.83
N ILE A 755 -15.47 25.04 -1.37
CA ILE A 755 -15.79 25.80 -2.59
C ILE A 755 -15.93 24.88 -3.81
N MET A 756 -15.12 23.82 -3.90
CA MET A 756 -15.18 22.84 -4.99
C MET A 756 -16.52 22.09 -5.07
N LYS A 757 -17.30 22.03 -3.98
CA LYS A 757 -18.65 21.42 -4.00
C LYS A 757 -19.65 22.24 -4.82
N HIS A 758 -19.35 23.50 -5.12
CA HIS A 758 -20.24 24.33 -5.92
C HIS A 758 -20.29 23.86 -7.39
N PRO A 759 -21.47 23.58 -7.96
CA PRO A 759 -21.58 22.92 -9.28
C PRO A 759 -20.98 23.75 -10.43
N GLY A 760 -20.94 25.08 -10.30
CA GLY A 760 -20.37 25.98 -11.29
C GLY A 760 -18.85 26.21 -11.19
N VAL A 761 -18.15 25.65 -10.19
CA VAL A 761 -16.69 25.85 -10.01
C VAL A 761 -15.92 24.77 -10.78
N LEU A 762 -14.96 25.19 -11.61
CA LEU A 762 -14.05 24.31 -12.35
C LEU A 762 -12.76 24.04 -11.53
N GLN A 763 -12.17 25.10 -11.00
CA GLN A 763 -10.98 25.06 -10.14
C GLN A 763 -11.06 26.15 -9.08
N VAL A 764 -10.44 25.92 -7.93
CA VAL A 764 -10.26 26.94 -6.89
C VAL A 764 -8.88 26.81 -6.26
N ALA A 765 -8.33 27.93 -5.83
CA ALA A 765 -7.16 27.99 -4.97
C ALA A 765 -7.34 29.11 -3.93
N VAL A 766 -7.02 28.83 -2.68
CA VAL A 766 -7.13 29.76 -1.55
C VAL A 766 -5.73 30.24 -1.16
N THR A 767 -5.63 31.52 -0.83
CA THR A 767 -4.39 32.12 -0.32
C THR A 767 -4.71 33.20 0.72
N GLY A 768 -3.68 33.76 1.34
CA GLY A 768 -3.79 34.84 2.32
C GLY A 768 -3.33 36.17 1.75
N ILE A 769 -4.11 37.22 1.99
CA ILE A 769 -3.69 38.60 1.79
C ILE A 769 -3.18 39.12 3.14
N PRO A 770 -1.94 39.61 3.24
CA PRO A 770 -1.42 40.16 4.48
C PRO A 770 -2.30 41.30 4.99
N ASP A 771 -2.65 41.24 6.26
CA ASP A 771 -3.42 42.23 6.99
C ASP A 771 -2.72 42.57 8.31
N ARG A 772 -2.71 43.86 8.64
CA ARG A 772 -1.92 44.39 9.76
C ARG A 772 -2.44 43.91 11.12
N GLU A 773 -3.74 43.65 11.23
CA GLU A 773 -4.38 43.29 12.50
C GLU A 773 -4.55 41.77 12.61
N CYS A 774 -4.94 41.14 11.52
CA CYS A 774 -5.34 39.73 11.52
C CYS A 774 -4.28 38.77 10.97
N GLY A 775 -3.13 39.24 10.49
CA GLY A 775 -2.12 38.40 9.85
C GLY A 775 -2.41 38.16 8.36
N ASP A 776 -3.25 37.17 8.03
CA ASP A 776 -3.65 36.82 6.67
C ASP A 776 -5.19 36.82 6.53
N LEU A 777 -5.75 37.67 5.66
CA LEU A 777 -7.14 37.58 5.23
C LEU A 777 -7.30 36.50 4.17
N VAL A 778 -8.17 35.52 4.43
CA VAL A 778 -8.44 34.39 3.52
C VAL A 778 -9.14 34.88 2.26
N VAL A 779 -8.55 34.63 1.07
CA VAL A 779 -9.10 34.97 -0.24
C VAL A 779 -9.18 33.72 -1.13
N ALA A 780 -10.26 33.59 -1.90
CA ALA A 780 -10.42 32.49 -2.85
C ALA A 780 -10.27 32.98 -4.31
N CYS A 781 -9.42 32.31 -5.08
CA CYS A 781 -9.29 32.48 -6.52
C CYS A 781 -10.04 31.36 -7.24
N VAL A 782 -11.11 31.69 -7.96
CA VAL A 782 -12.07 30.73 -8.54
C VAL A 782 -12.05 30.80 -10.06
N VAL A 783 -11.99 29.64 -10.71
CA VAL A 783 -12.21 29.49 -12.15
C VAL A 783 -13.60 28.89 -12.35
N PRO A 784 -14.56 29.63 -12.95
CA PRO A 784 -15.88 29.10 -13.28
C PRO A 784 -15.83 28.05 -14.40
N LYS A 785 -16.80 27.13 -14.42
CA LYS A 785 -17.03 26.25 -15.57
C LYS A 785 -17.49 27.07 -16.78
N PRO A 786 -17.11 26.65 -18.02
CA PRO A 786 -17.58 27.31 -19.23
C PRO A 786 -19.12 27.40 -19.25
N GLY A 787 -19.66 28.60 -19.47
CA GLY A 787 -21.10 28.84 -19.52
C GLY A 787 -21.81 28.99 -18.16
N CYS A 788 -21.10 28.85 -17.04
CA CYS A 788 -21.66 29.13 -15.71
C CYS A 788 -21.34 30.57 -15.27
N SER A 789 -22.34 31.25 -14.71
CA SER A 789 -22.14 32.51 -13.98
C SER A 789 -22.07 32.21 -12.48
N LEU A 790 -21.08 32.78 -11.79
CA LEU A 790 -20.89 32.68 -10.35
C LEU A 790 -20.80 34.09 -9.77
N THR A 791 -21.38 34.28 -8.59
CA THR A 791 -21.23 35.50 -7.79
C THR A 791 -20.29 35.25 -6.63
N ALA A 792 -19.58 36.30 -6.19
CA ALA A 792 -18.72 36.19 -5.01
C ALA A 792 -19.51 35.85 -3.74
N GLN A 793 -20.76 36.33 -3.66
CA GLN A 793 -21.64 36.09 -2.53
C GLN A 793 -22.04 34.62 -2.40
N GLU A 794 -22.37 33.93 -3.51
CA GLU A 794 -22.65 32.48 -3.51
C GLU A 794 -21.47 31.67 -2.93
N ILE A 795 -20.23 32.04 -3.29
CA ILE A 795 -19.03 31.35 -2.78
C ILE A 795 -18.79 31.67 -1.29
N LYS A 796 -18.99 32.93 -0.89
CA LYS A 796 -18.87 33.35 0.52
C LYS A 796 -19.91 32.66 1.41
N ASP A 797 -21.16 32.59 0.95
CA ASP A 797 -22.25 31.95 1.69
C ASP A 797 -22.01 30.45 1.81
N LEU A 798 -21.56 29.79 0.74
CA LEU A 798 -21.18 28.38 0.78
C LEU A 798 -20.08 28.10 1.83
N VAL A 799 -19.04 28.93 1.88
CA VAL A 799 -17.99 28.82 2.92
C VAL A 799 -18.56 29.10 4.31
N LYS A 800 -19.38 30.13 4.44
CA LYS A 800 -19.96 30.55 5.71
C LYS A 800 -20.90 29.50 6.32
N GLU A 801 -21.66 28.80 5.49
CA GLU A 801 -22.58 27.74 5.90
C GLU A 801 -21.87 26.45 6.35
N ASN A 802 -20.65 26.21 5.87
CA ASN A 802 -19.94 24.95 6.08
C ASN A 802 -18.73 25.06 7.02
N LEU A 803 -18.16 26.25 7.23
CA LEU A 803 -16.93 26.46 8.01
C LEU A 803 -17.11 27.50 9.13
N THR A 804 -16.27 27.37 10.16
CA THR A 804 -16.24 28.30 11.31
C THR A 804 -15.89 29.71 10.87
N ASP A 805 -16.38 30.71 11.61
CA ASP A 805 -16.19 32.15 11.33
C ASP A 805 -14.73 32.54 11.03
N THR A 806 -13.77 31.94 11.73
CA THR A 806 -12.33 32.15 11.54
C THR A 806 -11.81 31.79 10.14
N LYS A 807 -12.54 30.98 9.37
CA LYS A 807 -12.14 30.48 8.05
C LYS A 807 -12.85 31.19 6.89
N HIS A 808 -13.68 32.18 7.18
CA HIS A 808 -14.48 32.88 6.16
C HIS A 808 -13.62 33.74 5.23
N LEU A 809 -14.09 33.92 3.99
CA LEU A 809 -13.40 34.62 2.90
C LEU A 809 -13.40 36.15 3.08
N ARG A 810 -12.81 36.64 4.17
CA ARG A 810 -12.71 38.08 4.47
C ARG A 810 -11.79 38.84 3.51
N GLY A 811 -10.88 38.12 2.85
CA GLY A 811 -10.06 38.64 1.75
C GLY A 811 -10.80 38.72 0.42
N GLY A 812 -12.03 38.20 0.33
CA GLY A 812 -12.90 38.26 -0.85
C GLY A 812 -12.78 37.06 -1.80
N VAL A 813 -13.39 37.20 -2.98
CA VAL A 813 -13.33 36.22 -4.08
C VAL A 813 -12.81 36.89 -5.35
N ILE A 814 -11.91 36.21 -6.06
CA ILE A 814 -11.31 36.65 -7.32
C ILE A 814 -11.67 35.63 -8.41
N PHE A 815 -12.37 36.06 -9.46
CA PHE A 815 -12.66 35.21 -10.61
C PHE A 815 -11.54 35.28 -11.65
N MET A 816 -11.04 34.12 -12.07
CA MET A 816 -9.91 33.98 -12.99
C MET A 816 -10.30 33.12 -14.21
N LYS A 817 -9.66 33.39 -15.35
CA LYS A 817 -9.78 32.51 -16.54
C LYS A 817 -9.05 31.17 -16.35
N SER A 818 -7.95 31.19 -15.61
CA SER A 818 -7.15 30.01 -15.25
C SER A 818 -6.32 30.31 -14.00
N LEU A 819 -6.02 29.27 -13.23
CA LEU A 819 -5.10 29.40 -12.09
C LEU A 819 -3.65 29.42 -12.58
N PRO A 820 -2.76 30.22 -11.95
CA PRO A 820 -1.32 30.13 -12.23
C PRO A 820 -0.82 28.75 -11.84
N ILE A 821 -0.35 27.99 -12.81
CA ILE A 821 0.27 26.69 -12.59
C ILE A 821 1.78 26.79 -12.77
N THR A 822 2.50 25.97 -12.00
CA THR A 822 3.92 25.67 -12.23
C THR A 822 4.06 24.78 -13.47
N SER A 823 5.29 24.60 -13.95
CA SER A 823 5.61 23.57 -14.96
C SER A 823 5.31 22.14 -14.51
N ALA A 824 5.05 21.92 -13.22
CA ALA A 824 4.54 20.68 -12.64
C ALA A 824 3.03 20.47 -12.83
N SER A 825 2.34 21.41 -13.48
CA SER A 825 0.87 21.53 -13.51
C SER A 825 0.22 21.65 -12.12
N LYS A 826 1.01 21.96 -11.07
CA LYS A 826 0.52 22.29 -9.72
C LYS A 826 0.23 23.78 -9.62
N ILE A 827 -0.70 24.18 -8.76
CA ILE A 827 -0.97 25.61 -8.48
C ILE A 827 0.32 26.28 -7.96
N ASN A 828 0.75 27.35 -8.62
CA ASN A 828 1.84 28.20 -8.16
C ASN A 828 1.31 29.15 -7.09
N ARG A 829 1.37 28.74 -5.82
CA ARG A 829 0.81 29.50 -4.69
C ARG A 829 1.51 30.86 -4.47
N GLN A 830 2.80 30.99 -4.80
CA GLN A 830 3.50 32.27 -4.69
C GLN A 830 2.98 33.26 -5.73
N LYS A 831 2.96 32.87 -7.01
CA LYS A 831 2.40 33.69 -8.09
C LYS A 831 0.92 33.98 -7.87
N LEU A 832 0.18 33.02 -7.32
CA LEU A 832 -1.22 33.22 -6.92
C LEU A 832 -1.35 34.29 -5.84
N LYS A 833 -0.49 34.29 -4.81
CA LYS A 833 -0.47 35.32 -3.76
C LYS A 833 -0.14 36.70 -4.34
N GLU A 834 0.85 36.79 -5.22
CA GLU A 834 1.21 38.04 -5.92
C GLU A 834 0.04 38.58 -6.77
N LEU A 835 -0.66 37.69 -7.50
CA LEU A 835 -1.84 38.05 -8.27
C LEU A 835 -3.00 38.47 -7.36
N ALA A 836 -3.23 37.79 -6.25
CA ALA A 836 -4.30 38.11 -5.31
C ALA A 836 -4.13 39.49 -4.64
N LEU A 837 -2.89 40.00 -4.54
CA LEU A 837 -2.60 41.35 -4.04
C LEU A 837 -2.97 42.46 -5.03
N THR A 838 -2.98 42.17 -6.32
CA THR A 838 -3.09 43.18 -7.38
C THR A 838 -4.39 43.09 -8.17
N MET A 839 -4.99 41.91 -8.26
CA MET A 839 -6.24 41.69 -8.97
C MET A 839 -7.42 42.29 -8.22
N ARG A 840 -8.41 42.78 -8.98
CA ARG A 840 -9.66 43.27 -8.42
C ARG A 840 -10.38 42.12 -7.71
N ARG A 841 -10.69 42.35 -6.44
CA ARG A 841 -11.55 41.51 -5.61
C ARG A 841 -12.96 42.02 -5.81
N GLU A 842 -13.83 41.17 -6.36
CA GLU A 842 -15.27 41.44 -6.57
C GLU A 842 -15.59 42.57 -7.59
#